data_AF-A0A2N1RWG3-F1
#
_entry.id   AF-A0A2N1RWG3-F1
#
_cell.length_a   1.000
_cell.length_b   1.000
_cell.length_c   1.000
_cell.angle_alpha   90.00
_cell.angle_beta   90.00
_cell.angle_gamma   90.00
#
_symmetry.space_group_name_H-M   'P 1'
#
loop_
_entity.id
_entity.type
_entity.pdbx_description
1 polymer ?
#
loop_
_entity_poly.entity_id
_entity_poly.type
_entity_poly.pdbx_seq_one_letter_code
_entity_poly.pdbx_strand_id
1 'polypeptide(L)'
;YYGLQSKIDNRKMTVIPPLLSYFETDGSEETSYIVFPLYYSSLKPGKSDRSILFPFIWWGKDNYRNSDSSYQTIFPVFYHSSETNLKTGSGEYLWINPLFVSWRDKASQSEEVEHMWWVPIVPLTFNYVDRYYGHRNILWLLDYSWSINNGEDQMERFWFLPFALWRRGNDGYTAFLPPLYINNRHRNGDYYYHLLPIGATWRETEYGYDGKGNDIIRQTVTPLFARRTVTDDKSGEVTYSNFWLPVVPLFFRSSDSTEGTHTNIALLIDWESGIDGSLKNFWLAPLIFHQTGDSGYKYYLPFYCRPSGATEQEGTSFGLFHYYNWRESGSTVWSWLYYSDSDSVDKLPVKGEGVPEGKEEFYYTHFLPVYWSWRTPASEGQLILPLIYNYKDKQTNIHVNLTGFARKTYFGPFNPDVAVGLANKNDTWYLDTDLSWFYDVWSFSGRVPIRNPFKDKKDSRAVNDNLTAAEIDGADKTEADRAEIDQIADDMKKISSSKNKGRKSAAAEDRNTKKAAETDIVPEKSSARIVAKKEMNRESSEYFWGWKILFGWMAYEHADSQRHFRLLPLTWFTWDEKANDKLYVFLPFFLSYESEETKEEYFVVAPFYASQKQDRSYAKAYLINLYWDEYTAEEDYYEKTILWPFVNWYSSPDKSGFRILPIVWHKTWREEGEESSRTLSPLYYSKDVKSIETGDYLTRNRINPLYYSDEESASGNYSYSLFVPLIPLFYHGKESDSRMSSATTITPLFYYNSEKIKGEEISYSSSTLLFPLLPVFYRHSSGEYSHWNFLGVLDRCSDKDYSRFFLFPVYYTTEESGEKHSNILGIIDWSSSEDSSRFFIFPLYYSTEESGEKHHNILGIIDWWTGSEGVETSMVFPLYWWSGDRDGSSLVLFPLFSYFNNEPGEKTRFVAGAYWHESPTYERQNFLYLFDHKKYIDERYPRDEYSMLFTTMELEITPEIKEMRLLWGTLFNYESSRKYNSYEVDAFLWLAGISSHGENFHNRVLPLYWYSSDVDSSTLVVPPVLSYFSSDSNGDFDLALLGLVYYRNENKYAGEDRRMWLLGTLYNEVKVPERKYHARGSLWGILWDYETEGDTGFAKFTILKGLYKYKKDKGESEHTLFWFI
;
A
#
# COMPACT_ATOMS: atom_id res chain seq x y z
N TYR A 1 -66.63 77.09 46.77
CA TYR A 1 -66.34 77.00 48.21
C TYR A 1 -67.43 76.20 48.89
N TYR A 2 -67.54 74.92 48.53
CA TYR A 2 -68.51 73.98 49.12
C TYR A 2 -67.73 73.06 50.04
N GLY A 3 -67.94 73.17 51.35
CA GLY A 3 -67.49 72.17 52.32
C GLY A 3 -68.50 71.03 52.35
N LEU A 4 -68.09 69.83 51.97
CA LEU A 4 -68.92 68.62 52.04
C LEU A 4 -68.45 67.79 53.23
N GLN A 5 -69.33 67.59 54.21
CA GLN A 5 -69.10 66.66 55.32
C GLN A 5 -69.83 65.35 55.03
N SER A 6 -69.12 64.23 55.17
CA SER A 6 -69.70 62.89 55.08
C SER A 6 -70.70 62.66 56.21
N LYS A 7 -71.84 62.03 55.92
CA LYS A 7 -72.87 61.67 56.92
C LYS A 7 -72.66 60.27 57.51
N ILE A 8 -71.73 59.48 56.96
CA ILE A 8 -71.50 58.07 57.30
C ILE A 8 -70.17 57.91 58.07
N ASP A 9 -69.20 58.81 57.86
CA ASP A 9 -67.94 58.83 58.57
C ASP A 9 -67.36 60.25 58.72
N ASN A 10 -66.28 60.36 59.47
CA ASN A 10 -65.67 61.61 59.88
C ASN A 10 -64.85 62.32 58.79
N ARG A 11 -65.19 62.15 57.50
CA ARG A 11 -64.47 62.76 56.38
C ARG A 11 -65.04 64.10 55.98
N LYS A 12 -64.16 65.07 55.75
CA LYS A 12 -64.46 66.39 55.18
C LYS A 12 -63.73 66.54 53.85
N MET A 13 -64.44 67.01 52.84
CA MET A 13 -63.87 67.36 51.54
C MET A 13 -64.17 68.83 51.24
N THR A 14 -63.14 69.59 50.89
CA THR A 14 -63.28 70.94 50.36
C THR A 14 -62.78 70.95 48.93
N VAL A 15 -63.67 71.27 47.99
CA VAL A 15 -63.34 71.40 46.56
C VAL A 15 -63.40 72.86 46.16
N ILE A 16 -62.29 73.35 45.61
CA ILE A 16 -62.18 74.66 44.95
C ILE A 16 -61.88 74.37 43.47
N PRO A 17 -62.93 74.32 42.63
CA PRO A 17 -62.75 74.10 41.20
C PRO A 17 -61.93 75.25 40.56
N PRO A 18 -61.16 74.97 39.50
CA PRO A 18 -61.04 73.68 38.83
C PRO A 18 -59.93 72.77 39.38
N LEU A 19 -59.14 73.23 40.36
CA LEU A 19 -57.78 72.67 40.55
C LEU A 19 -57.46 72.18 41.96
N LEU A 20 -58.16 72.59 43.03
CA LEU A 20 -57.76 72.26 44.40
C LEU A 20 -58.80 71.42 45.14
N SER A 21 -58.42 70.21 45.56
CA SER A 21 -59.21 69.32 46.40
C SER A 21 -58.46 69.02 47.68
N TYR A 22 -59.09 69.30 48.82
CA TYR A 22 -58.60 68.98 50.15
C TYR A 22 -59.49 67.93 50.81
N PHE A 23 -58.88 66.90 51.36
CA PHE A 23 -59.54 65.80 52.06
C PHE A 23 -58.96 65.66 53.46
N GLU A 24 -59.82 65.58 54.46
CA GLU A 24 -59.46 65.41 55.87
C GLU A 24 -60.35 64.34 56.49
N THR A 25 -59.77 63.47 57.31
CA THR A 25 -60.51 62.44 58.07
C THR A 25 -60.28 62.66 59.57
N ASP A 26 -61.31 63.13 60.29
CA ASP A 26 -61.21 63.41 61.72
C ASP A 26 -61.02 62.10 62.52
N GLY A 27 -59.88 61.98 63.20
CA GLY A 27 -59.52 60.83 64.07
C GLY A 27 -58.40 59.93 63.55
N SER A 28 -57.96 60.07 62.29
CA SER A 28 -56.82 59.33 61.74
C SER A 28 -55.61 60.22 61.40
N GLU A 29 -55.67 61.52 61.70
CA GLU A 29 -54.68 62.55 61.32
C GLU A 29 -54.29 62.50 59.82
N GLU A 30 -55.18 61.96 58.97
CA GLU A 30 -54.93 61.80 57.55
C GLU A 30 -55.44 63.04 56.79
N THR A 31 -54.50 63.77 56.18
CA THR A 31 -54.78 64.94 55.35
C THR A 31 -54.21 64.73 53.96
N SER A 32 -55.02 65.02 52.93
CA SER A 32 -54.57 64.93 51.53
C SER A 32 -54.94 66.19 50.75
N TYR A 33 -53.96 66.72 50.00
CA TYR A 33 -54.07 67.89 49.16
C TYR A 33 -53.79 67.50 47.71
N ILE A 34 -54.68 67.88 46.80
CA ILE A 34 -54.53 67.62 45.37
C ILE A 34 -54.67 68.94 44.63
N VAL A 35 -53.62 69.33 43.91
CA VAL A 35 -53.61 70.42 42.93
C VAL A 35 -53.36 69.82 41.56
N PHE A 36 -54.39 69.26 40.93
CA PHE A 36 -54.20 68.45 39.72
C PHE A 36 -53.86 69.32 38.50
N PRO A 37 -52.86 68.95 37.65
CA PRO A 37 -51.92 67.83 37.76
C PRO A 37 -50.60 68.19 38.46
N LEU A 38 -50.47 69.42 38.97
CA LEU A 38 -49.20 69.99 39.42
C LEU A 38 -48.67 69.41 40.73
N TYR A 39 -49.54 69.05 41.67
CA TYR A 39 -49.12 68.64 43.01
C TYR A 39 -50.09 67.66 43.67
N TYR A 40 -49.54 66.68 44.38
CA TYR A 40 -50.28 65.80 45.28
C TYR A 40 -49.49 65.65 46.57
N SER A 41 -50.18 65.64 47.71
CA SER A 41 -49.58 65.35 49.01
C SER A 41 -50.58 64.62 49.88
N SER A 42 -50.18 63.50 50.46
CA SER A 42 -50.93 62.78 51.49
C SER A 42 -50.05 62.61 52.72
N LEU A 43 -50.57 62.98 53.89
CA LEU A 43 -49.89 62.90 55.17
C LEU A 43 -50.75 62.05 56.10
N LYS A 44 -50.17 60.97 56.62
CA LYS A 44 -50.71 60.09 57.65
C LYS A 44 -49.69 59.94 58.77
N PRO A 45 -50.09 59.57 60.01
CA PRO A 45 -49.14 59.20 61.05
C PRO A 45 -48.20 58.09 60.57
N GLY A 46 -46.91 58.41 60.46
CA GLY A 46 -45.89 57.48 59.98
C GLY A 46 -45.90 57.21 58.47
N LYS A 47 -46.63 57.96 57.64
CA LYS A 47 -46.57 57.83 56.17
C LYS A 47 -46.78 59.17 55.47
N SER A 48 -45.92 59.48 54.51
CA SER A 48 -46.09 60.66 53.65
C SER A 48 -45.81 60.31 52.20
N ASP A 49 -46.73 60.70 51.31
CA ASP A 49 -46.58 60.55 49.86
C ASP A 49 -46.77 61.91 49.21
N ARG A 50 -45.89 62.28 48.28
CA ARG A 50 -45.92 63.56 47.58
C ARG A 50 -45.60 63.38 46.10
N SER A 51 -46.13 64.26 45.28
CA SER A 51 -45.81 64.32 43.86
C SER A 51 -45.84 65.75 43.37
N ILE A 52 -44.92 66.06 42.46
CA ILE A 52 -44.94 67.26 41.60
C ILE A 52 -45.10 66.76 40.17
N LEU A 53 -45.90 67.43 39.34
CA LEU A 53 -46.23 66.97 37.98
C LEU A 53 -46.77 65.53 38.00
N PHE A 54 -47.81 65.29 38.78
CA PHE A 54 -48.43 63.98 38.96
C PHE A 54 -48.84 63.38 37.60
N PRO A 55 -48.44 62.14 37.25
CA PRO A 55 -47.78 61.13 38.10
C PRO A 55 -46.25 60.99 37.92
N PHE A 56 -45.57 61.93 37.26
CA PHE A 56 -44.20 61.74 36.78
C PHE A 56 -43.12 61.83 37.86
N ILE A 57 -43.22 62.78 38.80
CA ILE A 57 -42.26 62.94 39.90
C ILE A 57 -42.96 62.62 41.22
N TRP A 58 -42.52 61.56 41.89
CA TRP A 58 -43.12 61.05 43.13
C TRP A 58 -42.05 60.85 44.19
N TRP A 59 -42.38 61.09 45.45
CA TRP A 59 -41.55 60.68 46.57
C TRP A 59 -42.37 60.46 47.82
N GLY A 60 -41.90 59.57 48.68
CA GLY A 60 -42.60 59.26 49.92
C GLY A 60 -41.69 58.69 51.00
N LYS A 61 -42.24 58.58 52.20
CA LYS A 61 -41.63 58.00 53.40
C LYS A 61 -42.67 57.21 54.20
N ASP A 62 -42.32 56.01 54.60
CA ASP A 62 -43.12 55.15 55.47
C ASP A 62 -42.31 54.77 56.71
N ASN A 63 -42.71 55.27 57.89
CA ASN A 63 -42.13 54.99 59.19
C ASN A 63 -43.04 54.05 59.99
N TYR A 64 -42.71 52.77 60.02
CA TYR A 64 -43.35 51.76 60.84
C TYR A 64 -42.50 51.42 62.06
N ARG A 65 -43.11 50.85 63.11
CA ARG A 65 -42.51 50.59 64.43
C ARG A 65 -41.13 49.88 64.40
N ASN A 66 -40.80 49.14 63.33
CA ASN A 66 -39.51 48.46 63.16
C ASN A 66 -38.82 48.68 61.79
N SER A 67 -39.37 49.56 60.94
CA SER A 67 -38.85 49.79 59.58
C SER A 67 -39.19 51.19 59.07
N ASP A 68 -38.19 51.92 58.61
CA ASP A 68 -38.33 53.22 57.95
C ASP A 68 -37.94 53.08 56.47
N SER A 69 -38.82 53.42 55.54
CA SER A 69 -38.51 53.42 54.11
C SER A 69 -38.80 54.76 53.45
N SER A 70 -38.07 55.06 52.39
CA SER A 70 -38.30 56.23 51.53
C SER A 70 -38.11 55.88 50.08
N TYR A 71 -38.81 56.58 49.18
CA TYR A 71 -38.66 56.39 47.75
C TYR A 71 -38.77 57.72 46.98
N GLN A 72 -38.17 57.76 45.80
CA GLN A 72 -38.21 58.86 44.84
C GLN A 72 -38.27 58.29 43.43
N THR A 73 -39.13 58.82 42.57
CA THR A 73 -39.34 58.35 41.20
C THR A 73 -39.44 59.55 40.27
N ILE A 74 -38.78 59.47 39.13
CA ILE A 74 -38.98 60.34 37.96
C ILE A 74 -39.22 59.39 36.77
N PHE A 75 -40.47 59.05 36.50
CA PHE A 75 -40.80 58.04 35.48
C PHE A 75 -40.57 58.55 34.05
N PRO A 76 -39.97 57.75 33.11
CA PRO A 76 -39.37 56.42 33.26
C PRO A 76 -37.84 56.44 33.50
N VAL A 77 -37.29 57.56 33.98
CA VAL A 77 -35.85 57.88 33.95
C VAL A 77 -35.13 57.50 35.25
N PHE A 78 -35.81 57.55 36.38
CA PHE A 78 -35.16 57.43 37.67
C PHE A 78 -36.09 56.81 38.69
N TYR A 79 -35.52 55.94 39.52
CA TYR A 79 -36.17 55.41 40.71
C TYR A 79 -35.12 55.23 41.79
N HIS A 80 -35.39 55.66 43.00
CA HIS A 80 -34.53 55.43 44.15
C HIS A 80 -35.41 55.03 45.32
N SER A 81 -35.04 53.99 46.06
CA SER A 81 -35.66 53.63 47.32
C SER A 81 -34.62 53.27 48.36
N SER A 82 -34.88 53.64 49.61
CA SER A 82 -34.12 53.20 50.76
C SER A 82 -35.05 52.61 51.80
N GLU A 83 -34.61 51.57 52.49
CA GLU A 83 -35.35 50.89 53.55
C GLU A 83 -34.41 50.58 54.70
N THR A 84 -34.83 50.90 55.92
CA THR A 84 -34.04 50.77 57.15
C THR A 84 -34.83 49.90 58.11
N ASN A 85 -34.39 48.68 58.37
CA ASN A 85 -35.06 47.77 59.30
C ASN A 85 -34.19 47.48 60.52
N LEU A 86 -34.77 47.59 61.72
CA LEU A 86 -34.05 47.39 62.98
C LEU A 86 -33.47 45.97 63.16
N LYS A 87 -33.95 44.97 62.42
CA LYS A 87 -33.47 43.58 62.48
C LYS A 87 -32.62 43.15 61.29
N THR A 88 -32.87 43.70 60.10
CA THR A 88 -32.29 43.23 58.82
C THR A 88 -31.43 44.28 58.12
N GLY A 89 -31.06 45.36 58.80
CA GLY A 89 -30.15 46.39 58.26
C GLY A 89 -30.80 47.41 57.33
N SER A 90 -29.99 48.28 56.74
CA SER A 90 -30.42 49.32 55.79
C SER A 90 -30.11 48.92 54.35
N GLY A 91 -31.07 48.99 53.44
CA GLY A 91 -30.85 48.76 52.02
C GLY A 91 -31.23 49.95 51.16
N GLU A 92 -30.51 50.16 50.07
CA GLU A 92 -30.76 51.17 49.05
C GLU A 92 -30.89 50.51 47.66
N TYR A 93 -31.74 51.06 46.82
CA TYR A 93 -32.00 50.58 45.47
C TYR A 93 -32.15 51.76 44.52
N LEU A 94 -31.47 51.71 43.38
CA LEU A 94 -31.41 52.77 42.40
C LEU A 94 -31.64 52.22 40.98
N TRP A 95 -32.61 52.80 40.28
CA TRP A 95 -32.99 52.51 38.91
C TRP A 95 -32.96 53.77 38.03
N ILE A 96 -32.70 53.53 36.75
CA ILE A 96 -32.04 54.34 35.74
C ILE A 96 -32.97 54.35 34.49
N ASN A 97 -32.46 54.65 33.31
CA ASN A 97 -33.18 55.21 32.15
C ASN A 97 -32.79 54.54 30.79
N PRO A 98 -33.28 55.04 29.61
CA PRO A 98 -33.43 54.29 28.34
C PRO A 98 -32.23 53.53 27.75
N LEU A 99 -31.06 53.59 28.35
CA LEU A 99 -29.86 52.95 27.84
C LEU A 99 -29.35 51.80 28.74
N PHE A 100 -29.70 51.76 30.04
CA PHE A 100 -29.57 50.61 30.97
C PHE A 100 -29.79 51.02 32.42
N VAL A 101 -29.85 50.02 33.30
CA VAL A 101 -30.07 50.16 34.74
C VAL A 101 -29.40 49.02 35.55
N SER A 102 -28.84 49.14 36.78
CA SER A 102 -29.45 49.25 38.13
C SER A 102 -28.38 49.06 39.23
N TRP A 103 -28.60 49.60 40.45
CA TRP A 103 -27.72 49.39 41.63
C TRP A 103 -28.53 49.04 42.89
N ARG A 104 -28.05 48.10 43.71
CA ARG A 104 -28.68 47.65 44.98
C ARG A 104 -27.61 47.42 46.06
N ASP A 105 -27.82 47.98 47.24
CA ASP A 105 -26.92 47.85 48.40
C ASP A 105 -27.72 47.43 49.64
N LYS A 106 -27.21 46.48 50.44
CA LYS A 106 -27.84 46.02 51.70
C LYS A 106 -26.78 45.99 52.80
N ALA A 107 -26.86 46.92 53.74
CA ALA A 107 -26.04 46.96 54.94
C ALA A 107 -26.70 46.19 56.10
N SER A 108 -26.60 44.86 56.07
CA SER A 108 -26.83 44.00 57.23
C SER A 108 -25.78 42.90 57.28
N GLN A 109 -25.38 42.47 58.48
CA GLN A 109 -24.37 41.42 58.66
C GLN A 109 -24.75 40.19 57.81
N SER A 110 -23.89 39.91 56.81
CA SER A 110 -24.02 38.95 55.70
C SER A 110 -24.93 39.38 54.51
N GLU A 111 -24.28 39.56 53.35
CA GLU A 111 -24.84 39.48 51.96
C GLU A 111 -25.73 40.68 51.53
N GLU A 112 -25.65 41.35 50.38
CA GLU A 112 -25.34 41.06 48.98
C GLU A 112 -25.21 42.43 48.25
N VAL A 113 -24.30 42.61 47.28
CA VAL A 113 -24.20 43.83 46.46
C VAL A 113 -24.17 43.44 44.98
N GLU A 114 -25.12 43.94 44.19
CA GLU A 114 -25.30 43.58 42.77
C GLU A 114 -25.28 44.83 41.89
N HIS A 115 -24.43 44.85 40.86
CA HIS A 115 -24.21 46.00 39.96
C HIS A 115 -24.28 45.57 38.49
N MET A 116 -25.14 46.22 37.69
CA MET A 116 -25.32 45.90 36.26
C MET A 116 -25.35 47.15 35.36
N TRP A 117 -24.61 47.11 34.22
CA TRP A 117 -24.46 48.24 33.27
C TRP A 117 -24.51 47.79 31.78
N TRP A 118 -25.26 48.49 30.90
CA TRP A 118 -25.40 48.24 29.42
C TRP A 118 -25.42 49.56 28.58
N VAL A 119 -25.06 49.62 27.28
CA VAL A 119 -25.27 50.82 26.40
C VAL A 119 -25.47 50.36 24.92
N PRO A 120 -26.45 50.85 24.12
CA PRO A 120 -26.76 50.32 22.77
C PRO A 120 -25.95 51.00 21.62
N ILE A 121 -25.60 50.38 20.48
CA ILE A 121 -26.43 49.71 19.42
C ILE A 121 -25.85 48.36 18.88
N VAL A 122 -24.69 47.91 19.33
CA VAL A 122 -24.14 46.54 19.21
C VAL A 122 -23.44 46.29 20.56
N PRO A 123 -23.34 45.10 21.17
CA PRO A 123 -22.75 44.99 22.50
C PRO A 123 -21.23 45.26 22.39
N LEU A 124 -20.84 46.54 22.45
CA LEU A 124 -19.45 46.96 22.39
C LEU A 124 -18.77 46.71 23.74
N THR A 125 -19.54 46.64 24.83
CA THR A 125 -19.04 46.27 26.16
C THR A 125 -20.14 45.67 27.05
N PHE A 126 -19.82 44.66 27.86
CA PHE A 126 -20.62 44.13 28.98
C PHE A 126 -19.77 44.18 30.25
N ASN A 127 -20.35 44.54 31.40
CA ASN A 127 -19.67 44.50 32.69
C ASN A 127 -20.65 44.09 33.80
N TYR A 128 -20.33 43.02 34.52
CA TYR A 128 -21.05 42.50 35.67
C TYR A 128 -20.06 42.25 36.81
N VAL A 129 -20.39 42.69 38.02
CA VAL A 129 -19.56 42.46 39.21
C VAL A 129 -20.49 42.14 40.39
N ASP A 130 -20.22 41.04 41.07
CA ASP A 130 -20.81 40.69 42.35
C ASP A 130 -19.70 40.46 43.41
N ARG A 131 -20.07 39.97 44.60
CA ARG A 131 -19.14 39.73 45.72
C ARG A 131 -18.21 38.52 45.56
N TYR A 132 -18.44 37.65 44.59
CA TYR A 132 -17.71 36.40 44.37
C TYR A 132 -17.02 36.35 43.02
N TYR A 133 -17.55 37.03 42.01
CA TYR A 133 -17.03 37.06 40.65
C TYR A 133 -17.43 38.33 39.87
N GLY A 134 -16.67 38.62 38.84
CA GLY A 134 -16.99 39.62 37.84
C GLY A 134 -16.78 39.08 36.43
N HIS A 135 -17.40 39.73 35.46
CA HIS A 135 -17.37 39.38 34.05
C HIS A 135 -17.41 40.64 33.19
N ARG A 136 -16.51 40.72 32.22
CA ARG A 136 -16.39 41.84 31.30
C ARG A 136 -16.18 41.36 29.88
N ASN A 137 -16.99 41.87 28.96
CA ASN A 137 -16.81 41.66 27.52
C ASN A 137 -16.61 43.02 26.84
N ILE A 138 -15.77 43.12 25.82
CA ILE A 138 -15.54 44.30 24.99
C ILE A 138 -15.52 43.83 23.53
N LEU A 139 -16.47 44.31 22.73
CA LEU A 139 -16.63 44.08 21.28
C LEU A 139 -16.78 42.60 20.89
N TRP A 140 -17.07 41.69 21.82
CA TRP A 140 -16.89 40.23 21.65
C TRP A 140 -15.45 39.80 21.33
N LEU A 141 -14.52 40.76 21.24
CA LEU A 141 -13.11 40.52 21.01
C LEU A 141 -12.40 40.24 22.33
N LEU A 142 -12.73 40.95 23.41
CA LEU A 142 -12.08 40.79 24.72
C LEU A 142 -13.10 40.39 25.79
N ASP A 143 -13.10 39.14 26.24
CA ASP A 143 -13.99 38.60 27.27
C ASP A 143 -13.18 38.06 28.45
N TYR A 144 -13.33 38.62 29.64
CA TYR A 144 -12.65 38.12 30.83
C TYR A 144 -13.56 38.09 32.04
N SER A 145 -13.32 37.11 32.92
CA SER A 145 -14.00 37.00 34.21
C SER A 145 -12.98 36.83 35.32
N TRP A 146 -13.34 37.20 36.53
CA TRP A 146 -12.50 37.06 37.73
C TRP A 146 -13.36 36.61 38.90
N SER A 147 -12.74 36.00 39.91
CA SER A 147 -13.32 35.71 41.22
C SER A 147 -12.71 36.66 42.24
N ILE A 148 -13.44 36.97 43.31
CA ILE A 148 -12.96 37.83 44.40
C ILE A 148 -12.71 36.93 45.61
N ASN A 149 -11.43 36.68 45.93
CA ASN A 149 -11.03 35.82 47.06
C ASN A 149 -10.26 36.66 48.08
N ASN A 150 -10.75 36.75 49.32
CA ASN A 150 -10.15 37.53 50.42
C ASN A 150 -9.84 39.01 50.08
N GLY A 151 -10.62 39.63 49.19
CA GLY A 151 -10.42 41.02 48.78
C GLY A 151 -9.41 41.23 47.65
N GLU A 152 -8.87 40.15 47.06
CA GLU A 152 -8.05 40.21 45.84
C GLU A 152 -8.82 39.68 44.63
N ASP A 153 -8.79 40.44 43.54
CA ASP A 153 -9.33 40.03 42.24
C ASP A 153 -8.43 38.97 41.61
N GLN A 154 -9.01 37.82 41.31
CA GLN A 154 -8.33 36.68 40.73
C GLN A 154 -8.95 36.33 39.38
N MET A 155 -8.22 36.56 38.29
CA MET A 155 -8.75 36.27 36.96
C MET A 155 -9.08 34.78 36.81
N GLU A 156 -10.28 34.49 36.31
CA GLU A 156 -10.84 33.15 36.09
C GLU A 156 -10.84 32.78 34.61
N ARG A 157 -11.07 33.74 33.72
CA ARG A 157 -11.11 33.55 32.27
C ARG A 157 -10.68 34.82 31.55
N PHE A 158 -10.04 34.67 30.40
CA PHE A 158 -9.61 35.78 29.54
C PHE A 158 -9.53 35.32 28.09
N TRP A 159 -10.33 35.89 27.21
CA TRP A 159 -10.39 35.63 25.78
C TRP A 159 -10.11 36.94 25.06
N PHE A 160 -9.15 36.97 24.17
CA PHE A 160 -8.92 38.03 23.21
C PHE A 160 -9.01 37.43 21.79
N LEU A 161 -10.20 37.30 21.23
CA LEU A 161 -10.43 36.62 19.95
C LEU A 161 -9.83 37.40 18.76
N PRO A 162 -9.23 36.71 17.77
CA PRO A 162 -8.87 35.28 17.74
C PRO A 162 -7.47 34.99 18.33
N PHE A 163 -6.86 35.91 19.08
CA PHE A 163 -5.46 35.86 19.48
C PHE A 163 -5.16 35.06 20.75
N ALA A 164 -6.03 35.07 21.76
CA ALA A 164 -5.78 34.40 23.03
C ALA A 164 -7.06 33.88 23.67
N LEU A 165 -6.99 32.73 24.33
CA LEU A 165 -8.06 32.17 25.14
C LEU A 165 -7.41 31.62 26.41
N TRP A 166 -7.94 31.90 27.58
CA TRP A 166 -7.36 31.48 28.83
C TRP A 166 -8.46 31.25 29.86
N ARG A 167 -8.31 30.23 30.69
CA ARG A 167 -9.16 29.93 31.84
C ARG A 167 -8.32 29.30 32.95
N ARG A 168 -8.49 29.81 34.16
CA ARG A 168 -7.86 29.32 35.38
C ARG A 168 -8.56 28.09 35.93
N GLY A 169 -7.82 27.26 36.66
CA GLY A 169 -8.35 26.15 37.45
C GLY A 169 -7.97 24.77 36.92
N ASN A 170 -8.48 23.74 37.60
CA ASN A 170 -8.22 22.34 37.27
C ASN A 170 -8.86 21.92 35.95
N ASP A 171 -9.97 22.55 35.56
CA ASP A 171 -10.61 22.43 34.23
C ASP A 171 -10.32 23.69 33.37
N GLY A 172 -9.05 24.11 33.36
CA GLY A 172 -8.56 25.32 32.70
C GLY A 172 -8.03 25.09 31.28
N TYR A 173 -7.86 26.17 30.52
CA TYR A 173 -7.22 26.12 29.19
C TYR A 173 -6.42 27.37 28.88
N THR A 174 -5.48 27.29 27.94
CA THR A 174 -4.74 28.42 27.39
C THR A 174 -4.51 28.17 25.91
N ALA A 175 -4.96 29.06 25.04
CA ALA A 175 -4.70 29.02 23.61
C ALA A 175 -4.17 30.38 23.13
N PHE A 176 -3.26 30.36 22.18
CA PHE A 176 -2.72 31.56 21.52
C PHE A 176 -2.74 31.35 20.01
N LEU A 177 -3.29 32.30 19.27
CA LEU A 177 -3.57 32.23 17.84
C LEU A 177 -4.17 30.87 17.41
N PRO A 178 -5.31 30.40 17.95
CA PRO A 178 -5.83 29.07 17.64
C PRO A 178 -5.97 28.86 16.13
N PRO A 179 -5.44 27.75 15.56
CA PRO A 179 -4.98 26.54 16.24
C PRO A 179 -3.46 26.49 16.51
N LEU A 180 -2.72 27.60 16.62
CA LEU A 180 -1.26 27.58 16.79
C LEU A 180 -0.81 27.00 18.13
N TYR A 181 -1.29 27.50 19.26
CA TYR A 181 -0.98 26.98 20.61
C TYR A 181 -2.27 26.67 21.37
N ILE A 182 -2.39 25.49 21.97
CA ILE A 182 -3.49 25.11 22.88
C ILE A 182 -2.92 24.32 24.05
N ASN A 183 -3.45 24.52 25.26
CA ASN A 183 -3.08 23.85 26.50
C ASN A 183 -4.32 23.72 27.37
N ASN A 184 -4.96 22.56 27.38
CA ASN A 184 -6.15 22.22 28.16
C ASN A 184 -5.75 21.32 29.33
N ARG A 185 -6.39 21.51 30.49
CA ARG A 185 -6.21 20.71 31.70
C ARG A 185 -7.57 20.33 32.25
N HIS A 186 -7.68 19.13 32.82
CA HIS A 186 -8.89 18.59 33.42
C HIS A 186 -8.66 18.16 34.87
N ARG A 187 -9.73 18.14 35.68
CA ARG A 187 -9.70 17.85 37.12
C ARG A 187 -9.24 16.43 37.47
N ASN A 188 -9.45 15.46 36.59
CA ASN A 188 -8.92 14.09 36.72
C ASN A 188 -7.41 14.00 36.43
N GLY A 189 -6.77 15.11 36.04
CA GLY A 189 -5.37 15.20 35.69
C GLY A 189 -5.07 14.95 34.21
N ASP A 190 -6.10 14.76 33.38
CA ASP A 190 -5.96 14.71 31.93
C ASP A 190 -5.57 16.09 31.38
N TYR A 191 -4.82 16.10 30.28
CA TYR A 191 -4.40 17.35 29.67
C TYR A 191 -4.17 17.17 28.17
N TYR A 192 -4.26 18.25 27.42
CA TYR A 192 -3.91 18.31 26.00
C TYR A 192 -3.14 19.59 25.71
N TYR A 193 -1.92 19.47 25.18
CA TYR A 193 -1.06 20.60 24.84
C TYR A 193 -0.56 20.45 23.39
N HIS A 194 -0.67 21.48 22.56
CA HIS A 194 -0.01 21.53 21.26
C HIS A 194 0.57 22.89 20.93
N LEU A 195 1.57 22.87 20.06
CA LEU A 195 2.14 24.01 19.37
C LEU A 195 2.34 23.61 17.90
N LEU A 196 1.46 24.04 17.00
CA LEU A 196 1.58 23.72 15.59
C LEU A 196 2.67 24.57 14.90
N PRO A 197 3.40 24.03 13.92
CA PRO A 197 3.43 22.62 13.53
C PRO A 197 4.38 21.75 14.39
N ILE A 198 4.96 22.27 15.49
CA ILE A 198 6.01 21.59 16.29
C ILE A 198 5.53 20.26 16.92
N GLY A 199 4.31 20.20 17.46
CA GLY A 199 3.74 18.95 17.97
C GLY A 199 2.62 19.11 18.99
N ALA A 200 2.02 18.00 19.38
CA ALA A 200 0.97 17.85 20.37
C ALA A 200 1.31 16.76 21.38
N THR A 201 0.83 16.87 22.62
CA THR A 201 0.93 15.84 23.64
C THR A 201 -0.28 15.87 24.55
N TRP A 202 -0.76 14.71 24.96
CA TRP A 202 -1.90 14.60 25.84
C TRP A 202 -1.80 13.41 26.77
N ARG A 203 -2.55 13.51 27.85
CA ARG A 203 -2.80 12.44 28.82
C ARG A 203 -4.30 12.26 28.93
N GLU A 204 -4.75 11.02 28.87
CA GLU A 204 -6.14 10.61 28.98
C GLU A 204 -6.25 9.42 29.93
N THR A 205 -7.36 9.35 30.66
CA THR A 205 -7.68 8.23 31.54
C THR A 205 -8.89 7.48 30.96
N GLU A 206 -8.71 6.23 30.52
CA GLU A 206 -9.74 5.42 29.86
C GLU A 206 -10.12 4.18 30.72
N TYR A 207 -11.34 3.65 30.58
CA TYR A 207 -11.72 2.38 31.22
C TYR A 207 -11.05 1.21 30.49
N GLY A 208 -10.28 0.40 31.22
CA GLY A 208 -9.54 -0.72 30.64
C GLY A 208 -10.47 -1.76 29.97
N TYR A 209 -10.00 -2.33 28.85
CA TYR A 209 -10.73 -3.31 28.04
C TYR A 209 -11.00 -4.63 28.80
N ASP A 210 -10.27 -4.88 29.88
CA ASP A 210 -10.39 -6.03 30.78
C ASP A 210 -11.47 -5.85 31.88
N GLY A 211 -12.11 -4.67 31.93
CA GLY A 211 -13.12 -4.31 32.92
C GLY A 211 -12.58 -4.20 34.36
N LYS A 212 -11.25 -4.13 34.56
CA LYS A 212 -10.61 -4.18 35.89
C LYS A 212 -9.74 -2.98 36.26
N GLY A 213 -9.87 -1.83 35.64
CA GLY A 213 -9.14 -0.64 36.11
C GLY A 213 -9.33 0.55 35.20
N ASN A 214 -8.71 1.66 35.59
CA ASN A 214 -8.50 2.79 34.70
C ASN A 214 -7.11 2.63 34.08
N ASP A 215 -6.99 2.81 32.77
CA ASP A 215 -5.72 2.88 32.06
C ASP A 215 -5.33 4.35 31.85
N ILE A 216 -4.08 4.70 32.16
CA ILE A 216 -3.52 6.02 31.88
C ILE A 216 -2.79 5.98 30.54
N ILE A 217 -3.31 6.70 29.56
CA ILE A 217 -2.74 6.84 28.23
C ILE A 217 -1.98 8.17 28.16
N ARG A 218 -0.72 8.13 27.74
CA ARG A 218 0.08 9.32 27.39
C ARG A 218 0.49 9.26 25.93
N GLN A 219 0.27 10.32 25.19
CA GLN A 219 0.66 10.42 23.78
C GLN A 219 1.43 11.72 23.50
N THR A 220 2.40 11.64 22.59
CA THR A 220 3.13 12.78 22.04
C THR A 220 3.27 12.57 20.55
N VAL A 221 3.00 13.60 19.74
CA VAL A 221 3.09 13.60 18.28
C VAL A 221 3.79 14.87 17.83
N THR A 222 4.80 14.75 16.99
CA THR A 222 5.55 15.84 16.35
C THR A 222 5.70 15.51 14.87
N PRO A 223 6.09 16.45 14.00
CA PRO A 223 6.46 16.13 12.62
C PRO A 223 7.59 15.10 12.50
N LEU A 224 8.41 14.96 13.55
CA LEU A 224 9.58 14.08 13.56
C LEU A 224 9.27 12.70 14.14
N PHE A 225 8.50 12.62 15.22
CA PHE A 225 8.20 11.37 15.93
C PHE A 225 6.87 11.43 16.67
N ALA A 226 6.33 10.25 16.97
CA ALA A 226 5.19 10.03 17.84
C ALA A 226 5.45 8.88 18.83
N ARG A 227 4.82 8.94 19.99
CA ARG A 227 4.97 7.97 21.09
C ARG A 227 3.65 7.83 21.83
N ARG A 228 3.23 6.59 22.13
CA ARG A 228 2.12 6.28 23.05
C ARG A 228 2.62 5.38 24.17
N THR A 229 2.13 5.59 25.38
CA THR A 229 2.39 4.74 26.54
C THR A 229 1.09 4.55 27.30
N VAL A 230 0.74 3.30 27.61
CA VAL A 230 -0.41 2.91 28.42
C VAL A 230 0.14 2.34 29.72
N THR A 231 -0.39 2.81 30.84
CA THR A 231 0.03 2.41 32.18
C THR A 231 -1.21 2.03 32.98
N ASP A 232 -1.20 0.86 33.62
CA ASP A 232 -2.26 0.47 34.55
C ASP A 232 -2.20 1.38 35.78
N ASP A 233 -3.33 2.03 36.11
CA ASP A 233 -3.42 3.03 37.19
C ASP A 233 -3.17 2.42 38.59
N LYS A 234 -3.42 1.12 38.80
CA LYS A 234 -3.26 0.44 40.09
C LYS A 234 -1.85 -0.10 40.29
N SER A 235 -1.29 -0.76 39.27
CA SER A 235 0.03 -1.39 39.36
C SER A 235 1.16 -0.38 39.06
N GLY A 236 0.87 0.66 38.28
CA GLY A 236 1.87 1.59 37.75
C GLY A 236 2.76 0.97 36.67
N GLU A 237 2.48 -0.27 36.24
CA GLU A 237 3.24 -0.95 35.20
C GLU A 237 2.81 -0.49 33.81
N VAL A 238 3.79 -0.37 32.91
CA VAL A 238 3.55 -0.06 31.50
C VAL A 238 3.10 -1.33 30.80
N THR A 239 1.82 -1.41 30.47
CA THR A 239 1.23 -2.56 29.77
C THR A 239 1.52 -2.52 28.27
N TYR A 240 1.54 -1.31 27.69
CA TYR A 240 1.81 -1.09 26.28
C TYR A 240 2.61 0.21 26.04
N SER A 241 3.58 0.16 25.13
CA SER A 241 4.34 1.33 24.69
C SER A 241 4.68 1.21 23.20
N ASN A 242 4.53 2.30 22.45
CA ASN A 242 5.00 2.37 21.08
C ASN A 242 5.70 3.70 20.75
N PHE A 243 6.52 3.68 19.70
CA PHE A 243 7.22 4.84 19.14
C PHE A 243 7.26 4.70 17.62
N TRP A 244 6.96 5.78 16.89
CA TRP A 244 7.02 5.77 15.42
C TRP A 244 7.41 7.12 14.82
N LEU A 245 7.95 7.14 13.60
CA LEU A 245 8.21 8.35 12.82
C LEU A 245 7.09 8.53 11.77
N PRO A 246 6.35 9.67 11.75
CA PRO A 246 5.13 9.80 10.95
C PRO A 246 5.35 10.08 9.45
N VAL A 247 6.49 10.64 9.05
CA VAL A 247 6.84 10.88 7.64
C VAL A 247 7.48 9.62 7.07
N VAL A 248 6.64 8.67 6.61
CA VAL A 248 7.03 7.29 6.28
C VAL A 248 7.51 6.55 7.55
N PRO A 249 7.03 5.32 7.87
CA PRO A 249 7.52 4.60 9.05
C PRO A 249 8.98 4.16 8.86
N LEU A 250 9.92 5.09 8.98
CA LEU A 250 11.36 4.88 8.95
C LEU A 250 11.81 4.08 10.17
N PHE A 251 11.09 4.22 11.28
CA PHE A 251 11.30 3.46 12.50
C PHE A 251 9.97 3.34 13.24
N PHE A 252 9.60 2.12 13.60
CA PHE A 252 8.48 1.77 14.45
C PHE A 252 8.98 0.77 15.49
N ARG A 253 8.59 0.96 16.75
CA ARG A 253 8.84 -0.01 17.82
C ARG A 253 7.66 -0.05 18.77
N SER A 254 7.15 -1.24 19.05
CA SER A 254 6.15 -1.49 20.10
C SER A 254 6.66 -2.52 21.11
N SER A 255 6.12 -2.43 22.32
CA SER A 255 6.33 -3.36 23.42
C SER A 255 4.99 -3.57 24.10
N ASP A 256 4.62 -4.83 24.27
CA ASP A 256 3.42 -5.28 24.95
C ASP A 256 3.79 -6.31 26.02
N SER A 257 3.26 -6.13 27.22
CA SER A 257 3.53 -7.01 28.37
C SER A 257 3.07 -8.47 28.17
N THR A 258 2.14 -8.72 27.25
CA THR A 258 1.54 -10.03 26.97
C THR A 258 1.99 -10.64 25.64
N GLU A 259 2.41 -9.84 24.66
CA GLU A 259 2.77 -10.34 23.32
C GLU A 259 4.28 -10.30 23.02
N GLY A 260 5.03 -9.38 23.66
CA GLY A 260 6.46 -9.19 23.46
C GLY A 260 6.82 -7.85 22.79
N THR A 261 7.85 -7.82 21.94
CA THR A 261 8.28 -6.58 21.26
C THR A 261 8.26 -6.72 19.75
N HIS A 262 7.94 -5.65 19.03
CA HIS A 262 8.00 -5.59 17.57
C HIS A 262 8.77 -4.35 17.13
N THR A 263 9.69 -4.50 16.19
CA THR A 263 10.48 -3.39 15.64
C THR A 263 10.50 -3.46 14.12
N ASN A 264 10.27 -2.33 13.48
CA ASN A 264 10.34 -2.17 12.03
C ASN A 264 11.19 -0.93 11.69
N ILE A 265 12.09 -1.07 10.71
CA ILE A 265 12.94 0.00 10.20
C ILE A 265 12.69 0.13 8.71
N ALA A 266 12.08 1.25 8.31
CA ALA A 266 11.81 1.63 6.93
C ALA A 266 11.06 0.56 6.10
N LEU A 267 10.30 -0.34 6.74
CA LEU A 267 9.70 -1.53 6.13
C LEU A 267 10.70 -2.53 5.53
N LEU A 268 12.00 -2.28 5.66
CA LEU A 268 13.08 -3.11 5.13
C LEU A 268 13.61 -4.09 6.16
N ILE A 269 13.65 -3.72 7.44
CA ILE A 269 14.09 -4.58 8.53
C ILE A 269 12.96 -4.69 9.54
N ASP A 270 12.44 -5.88 9.76
CA ASP A 270 11.34 -6.15 10.69
C ASP A 270 11.73 -7.30 11.62
N TRP A 271 11.50 -7.18 12.92
CA TRP A 271 11.61 -8.32 13.81
C TRP A 271 10.69 -8.24 15.01
N GLU A 272 10.24 -9.41 15.45
CA GLU A 272 9.36 -9.59 16.59
C GLU A 272 10.01 -10.54 17.60
N SER A 273 9.94 -10.20 18.89
CA SER A 273 10.38 -11.05 19.99
C SER A 273 9.21 -11.45 20.89
N GLY A 274 9.20 -12.67 21.41
CA GLY A 274 8.29 -13.10 22.48
C GLY A 274 8.57 -12.43 23.82
N ILE A 275 7.73 -12.74 24.82
CA ILE A 275 7.84 -12.23 26.21
C ILE A 275 9.20 -12.59 26.85
N ASP A 276 9.74 -13.76 26.51
CA ASP A 276 11.03 -14.27 26.98
C ASP A 276 12.24 -13.70 26.20
N GLY A 277 11.99 -12.83 25.21
CA GLY A 277 13.02 -12.28 24.32
C GLY A 277 13.42 -13.21 23.17
N SER A 278 12.77 -14.37 23.01
CA SER A 278 13.00 -15.26 21.86
C SER A 278 12.55 -14.59 20.56
N LEU A 279 13.34 -14.73 19.48
CA LEU A 279 12.99 -14.16 18.17
C LEU A 279 11.84 -14.97 17.57
N LYS A 280 10.68 -14.35 17.33
CA LYS A 280 9.52 -14.95 16.65
C LYS A 280 9.65 -14.81 15.14
N ASN A 281 9.84 -13.57 14.66
CA ASN A 281 9.87 -13.22 13.25
C ASN A 281 11.08 -12.32 12.95
N PHE A 282 11.69 -12.46 11.78
CA PHE A 282 12.73 -11.58 11.27
C PHE A 282 12.66 -11.45 9.74
N TRP A 283 12.48 -10.24 9.24
CA TRP A 283 12.52 -9.89 7.83
C TRP A 283 13.64 -8.87 7.56
N LEU A 284 14.37 -9.08 6.46
CA LEU A 284 15.27 -8.13 5.82
C LEU A 284 14.89 -8.09 4.33
N ALA A 285 13.89 -7.29 3.97
CA ALA A 285 13.33 -7.28 2.62
C ALA A 285 14.34 -6.73 1.60
N PRO A 286 14.40 -7.31 0.38
CA PRO A 286 13.70 -8.51 -0.10
C PRO A 286 14.51 -9.81 0.09
N LEU A 287 15.55 -9.81 0.95
CA LEU A 287 16.55 -10.88 1.00
C LEU A 287 16.23 -11.99 2.01
N ILE A 288 15.72 -11.65 3.19
CA ILE A 288 15.49 -12.59 4.28
C ILE A 288 14.07 -12.47 4.79
N PHE A 289 13.35 -13.58 4.91
CA PHE A 289 12.08 -13.66 5.61
C PHE A 289 12.08 -14.95 6.43
N HIS A 290 11.99 -14.83 7.75
CA HIS A 290 12.13 -15.96 8.65
C HIS A 290 11.10 -15.87 9.77
N GLN A 291 10.32 -16.92 9.94
CA GLN A 291 9.49 -17.18 11.11
C GLN A 291 10.02 -18.42 11.83
N THR A 292 10.24 -18.30 13.13
CA THR A 292 10.76 -19.40 13.96
C THR A 292 9.64 -20.35 14.39
N GLY A 293 10.02 -21.57 14.79
CA GLY A 293 9.10 -22.65 15.17
C GLY A 293 9.00 -23.78 14.15
N ASP A 294 8.44 -24.91 14.56
CA ASP A 294 8.37 -26.15 13.77
C ASP A 294 7.52 -25.99 12.50
N SER A 295 6.56 -25.06 12.51
CA SER A 295 5.73 -24.70 11.36
C SER A 295 6.18 -23.43 10.64
N GLY A 296 7.30 -22.81 11.06
CA GLY A 296 7.80 -21.55 10.51
C GLY A 296 8.54 -21.69 9.17
N TYR A 297 8.52 -20.63 8.36
CA TYR A 297 9.20 -20.56 7.06
C TYR A 297 10.59 -19.92 7.16
N LYS A 298 11.47 -20.26 6.20
CA LYS A 298 12.81 -19.66 6.04
C LYS A 298 13.10 -19.34 4.58
N TYR A 299 13.10 -18.07 4.22
CA TYR A 299 13.43 -17.59 2.87
C TYR A 299 14.68 -16.71 2.93
N TYR A 300 15.75 -17.16 2.30
CA TYR A 300 17.03 -16.47 2.06
C TYR A 300 17.21 -16.37 0.54
N LEU A 301 16.59 -15.37 -0.06
CA LEU A 301 16.47 -15.24 -1.52
C LEU A 301 17.81 -14.86 -2.18
N PRO A 302 18.10 -15.38 -3.38
CA PRO A 302 17.40 -16.44 -4.12
C PRO A 302 17.91 -17.86 -3.79
N PHE A 303 18.78 -18.01 -2.80
CA PHE A 303 19.59 -19.22 -2.62
C PHE A 303 18.90 -20.33 -1.82
N TYR A 304 17.99 -19.99 -0.91
CA TYR A 304 17.35 -20.97 -0.04
C TYR A 304 15.95 -20.56 0.40
N CYS A 305 14.97 -21.40 0.12
CA CYS A 305 13.58 -21.24 0.51
C CYS A 305 13.08 -22.54 1.12
N ARG A 306 12.53 -22.46 2.34
CA ARG A 306 11.85 -23.54 3.04
C ARG A 306 10.48 -23.05 3.47
N PRO A 307 9.39 -23.52 2.82
CA PRO A 307 8.02 -23.15 3.18
C PRO A 307 7.65 -23.56 4.61
N SER A 308 6.57 -22.97 5.12
CA SER A 308 5.93 -23.39 6.38
C SER A 308 5.42 -24.83 6.27
N GLY A 309 5.49 -25.59 7.38
CA GLY A 309 5.00 -26.97 7.46
C GLY A 309 6.04 -28.06 7.23
N ALA A 310 7.32 -27.70 7.03
CA ALA A 310 8.42 -28.68 6.97
C ALA A 310 8.73 -29.23 8.37
N THR A 311 8.60 -30.55 8.54
CA THR A 311 8.94 -31.30 9.76
C THR A 311 10.28 -32.03 9.62
N GLU A 312 10.72 -32.73 10.67
CA GLU A 312 11.89 -33.61 10.57
C GLU A 312 11.67 -34.80 9.62
N GLN A 313 10.43 -35.19 9.36
CA GLN A 313 10.07 -36.40 8.60
C GLN A 313 9.74 -36.09 7.14
N GLU A 314 9.19 -34.91 6.88
CA GLU A 314 8.81 -34.48 5.53
C GLU A 314 9.01 -32.98 5.34
N GLY A 315 9.43 -32.59 4.15
CA GLY A 315 9.53 -31.19 3.81
C GLY A 315 10.24 -30.95 2.49
N THR A 316 10.36 -29.66 2.15
CA THR A 316 10.99 -29.25 0.90
C THR A 316 11.80 -27.98 1.13
N SER A 317 13.02 -27.96 0.57
CA SER A 317 13.80 -26.75 0.40
C SER A 317 14.20 -26.57 -1.06
N PHE A 318 14.25 -25.33 -1.54
CA PHE A 318 14.61 -25.03 -2.91
C PHE A 318 15.32 -23.68 -3.01
N GLY A 319 16.08 -23.47 -4.08
CA GLY A 319 16.73 -22.20 -4.38
C GLY A 319 17.42 -22.26 -5.74
N LEU A 320 18.12 -21.19 -6.11
CA LEU A 320 18.72 -21.04 -7.44
C LEU A 320 19.62 -22.22 -7.87
N PHE A 321 20.26 -22.91 -6.93
CA PHE A 321 21.20 -24.00 -7.20
C PHE A 321 20.86 -25.31 -6.50
N HIS A 322 19.71 -25.41 -5.82
CA HIS A 322 19.33 -26.64 -5.15
C HIS A 322 17.82 -26.87 -5.11
N TYR A 323 17.43 -28.13 -5.06
CA TYR A 323 16.10 -28.59 -4.71
C TYR A 323 16.27 -29.85 -3.87
N TYR A 324 15.65 -29.86 -2.69
CA TYR A 324 15.68 -31.00 -1.79
C TYR A 324 14.27 -31.27 -1.29
N ASN A 325 13.74 -32.43 -1.64
CA ASN A 325 12.48 -32.95 -1.13
C ASN A 325 12.78 -34.21 -0.32
N TRP A 326 12.46 -34.20 0.97
CA TRP A 326 12.63 -35.36 1.84
C TRP A 326 11.27 -35.87 2.30
N ARG A 327 11.12 -37.20 2.26
CA ARG A 327 9.92 -37.94 2.65
C ARG A 327 10.34 -39.23 3.33
N GLU A 328 9.41 -39.89 4.01
CA GLU A 328 9.68 -41.17 4.68
C GLU A 328 10.04 -42.31 3.69
N SER A 329 9.50 -42.28 2.46
CA SER A 329 9.73 -43.33 1.44
C SER A 329 10.98 -43.13 0.58
N GLY A 330 11.53 -41.91 0.55
CA GLY A 330 12.54 -41.52 -0.42
C GLY A 330 12.91 -40.05 -0.37
N SER A 331 13.83 -39.65 -1.25
CA SER A 331 14.27 -38.26 -1.36
C SER A 331 14.64 -37.91 -2.79
N THR A 332 14.35 -36.67 -3.18
CA THR A 332 14.79 -36.08 -4.44
C THR A 332 15.74 -34.94 -4.13
N VAL A 333 16.98 -35.06 -4.62
CA VAL A 333 18.06 -34.08 -4.45
C VAL A 333 18.52 -33.61 -5.82
N TRP A 334 18.42 -32.31 -6.07
CA TRP A 334 19.13 -31.65 -7.16
C TRP A 334 20.02 -30.57 -6.58
N SER A 335 21.28 -30.56 -7.01
CA SER A 335 22.26 -29.54 -6.67
C SER A 335 23.17 -29.29 -7.87
N TRP A 336 22.87 -28.25 -8.65
CA TRP A 336 23.65 -27.86 -9.82
C TRP A 336 23.81 -28.98 -10.86
N LEU A 337 25.00 -29.60 -10.99
CA LEU A 337 25.28 -30.72 -11.91
C LEU A 337 24.91 -32.10 -11.32
N TYR A 338 24.57 -32.16 -10.04
CA TYR A 338 24.20 -33.39 -9.33
C TYR A 338 22.68 -33.53 -9.26
N TYR A 339 22.19 -34.71 -9.65
CA TYR A 339 20.81 -35.11 -9.48
C TYR A 339 20.75 -36.52 -8.88
N SER A 340 19.96 -36.71 -7.85
CA SER A 340 19.65 -38.00 -7.25
C SER A 340 18.17 -38.06 -6.93
N ASP A 341 17.52 -39.11 -7.39
CA ASP A 341 16.15 -39.43 -7.04
C ASP A 341 16.13 -40.87 -6.57
N SER A 342 15.60 -41.10 -5.37
CA SER A 342 15.54 -42.41 -4.75
C SER A 342 14.17 -42.61 -4.12
N ASP A 343 13.53 -43.73 -4.44
CA ASP A 343 12.24 -44.12 -3.87
C ASP A 343 12.25 -45.60 -3.51
N SER A 344 11.37 -45.99 -2.58
CA SER A 344 11.21 -47.37 -2.15
C SER A 344 9.75 -47.79 -2.23
N VAL A 345 9.45 -48.71 -3.15
CA VAL A 345 8.10 -49.23 -3.39
C VAL A 345 8.02 -50.67 -2.88
N ASP A 346 6.88 -51.07 -2.33
CA ASP A 346 6.65 -52.46 -1.94
C ASP A 346 6.71 -53.36 -3.20
N LYS A 347 7.39 -54.51 -3.10
CA LYS A 347 7.53 -55.44 -4.23
C LYS A 347 6.15 -55.91 -4.74
N LEU A 348 5.95 -55.81 -6.05
CA LEU A 348 4.74 -56.32 -6.70
C LEU A 348 4.72 -57.86 -6.69
N PRO A 349 3.55 -58.50 -6.51
CA PRO A 349 3.43 -59.95 -6.58
C PRO A 349 3.64 -60.44 -8.02
N VAL A 350 4.61 -61.34 -8.22
CA VAL A 350 4.84 -62.03 -9.49
C VAL A 350 3.87 -63.20 -9.60
N LYS A 351 3.19 -63.34 -10.74
CA LYS A 351 2.22 -64.41 -10.99
C LYS A 351 2.93 -65.78 -10.90
N GLY A 352 2.68 -66.51 -9.81
CA GLY A 352 3.24 -67.86 -9.58
C GLY A 352 4.20 -67.98 -8.40
N GLU A 353 4.61 -66.88 -7.77
CA GLU A 353 5.42 -66.90 -6.54
C GLU A 353 4.68 -66.14 -5.42
N GLY A 354 4.77 -66.65 -4.18
CA GLY A 354 4.07 -66.09 -3.01
C GLY A 354 4.41 -64.61 -2.76
N VAL A 355 3.58 -63.93 -1.95
CA VAL A 355 3.72 -62.50 -1.62
C VAL A 355 5.16 -62.19 -1.20
N PRO A 356 5.92 -61.39 -1.99
CA PRO A 356 7.31 -61.10 -1.64
C PRO A 356 7.37 -60.06 -0.51
N GLU A 357 8.01 -60.39 0.62
CA GLU A 357 8.36 -59.40 1.65
C GLU A 357 9.58 -58.55 1.21
N GLY A 358 9.50 -57.25 1.48
CA GLY A 358 10.58 -56.28 1.31
C GLY A 358 10.28 -55.20 0.26
N LYS A 359 10.88 -54.02 0.44
CA LYS A 359 10.81 -52.90 -0.51
C LYS A 359 11.82 -53.09 -1.64
N GLU A 360 11.43 -52.71 -2.85
CA GLU A 360 12.32 -52.55 -4.01
C GLU A 360 12.79 -51.11 -4.08
N GLU A 361 14.11 -50.92 -4.22
CA GLU A 361 14.73 -49.60 -4.27
C GLU A 361 14.93 -49.17 -5.71
N PHE A 362 14.42 -47.98 -6.03
CA PHE A 362 14.53 -47.35 -7.33
C PHE A 362 15.44 -46.15 -7.16
N TYR A 363 16.43 -46.03 -8.05
CA TYR A 363 17.25 -44.82 -8.04
C TYR A 363 17.70 -44.39 -9.43
N TYR A 364 17.85 -43.08 -9.54
CA TYR A 364 18.50 -42.39 -10.64
C TYR A 364 19.57 -41.48 -10.05
N THR A 365 20.79 -41.53 -10.55
CA THR A 365 21.89 -40.68 -10.09
C THR A 365 22.72 -40.19 -11.26
N HIS A 366 22.86 -38.87 -11.36
CA HIS A 366 23.55 -38.21 -12.46
C HIS A 366 24.52 -37.15 -11.92
N PHE A 367 25.72 -37.10 -12.49
CA PHE A 367 26.64 -35.98 -12.39
C PHE A 367 26.99 -35.53 -13.80
N LEU A 368 26.29 -34.52 -14.30
CA LEU A 368 26.34 -34.17 -15.72
C LEU A 368 27.69 -33.53 -16.11
N PRO A 369 28.23 -33.83 -17.31
CA PRO A 369 27.84 -34.90 -18.25
C PRO A 369 28.60 -36.22 -17.99
N VAL A 370 29.34 -36.33 -16.89
CA VAL A 370 30.39 -37.34 -16.71
C VAL A 370 29.85 -38.68 -16.22
N TYR A 371 28.79 -38.68 -15.41
CA TYR A 371 28.32 -39.87 -14.69
C TYR A 371 26.80 -40.02 -14.80
N TRP A 372 26.35 -41.22 -15.11
CA TRP A 372 24.94 -41.60 -15.09
C TRP A 372 24.81 -43.02 -14.52
N SER A 373 23.94 -43.22 -13.54
CA SER A 373 23.58 -44.54 -13.03
C SER A 373 22.09 -44.62 -12.76
N TRP A 374 21.47 -45.74 -13.11
CA TRP A 374 20.06 -45.97 -12.87
C TRP A 374 19.80 -47.43 -12.47
N ARG A 375 18.75 -47.62 -11.69
CA ARG A 375 18.25 -48.95 -11.31
C ARG A 375 16.73 -48.94 -11.31
N THR A 376 16.16 -49.79 -12.15
CA THR A 376 14.72 -50.01 -12.30
C THR A 376 14.43 -51.52 -12.33
N PRO A 377 13.17 -51.96 -12.23
CA PRO A 377 12.79 -53.37 -12.37
C PRO A 377 13.04 -53.93 -13.79
N ALA A 378 13.11 -53.05 -14.79
CA ALA A 378 13.30 -53.43 -16.19
C ALA A 378 14.78 -53.46 -16.61
N SER A 379 15.60 -52.54 -16.09
CA SER A 379 17.02 -52.42 -16.42
C SER A 379 17.85 -51.76 -15.32
N GLU A 380 19.14 -52.10 -15.29
CA GLU A 380 20.16 -51.40 -14.51
C GLU A 380 21.36 -51.03 -15.39
N GLY A 381 21.97 -49.86 -15.14
CA GLY A 381 23.07 -49.40 -15.95
C GLY A 381 23.92 -48.29 -15.34
N GLN A 382 25.10 -48.12 -15.92
CA GLN A 382 26.08 -47.12 -15.51
C GLN A 382 26.88 -46.63 -16.72
N LEU A 383 26.98 -45.32 -16.90
CA LEU A 383 27.75 -44.66 -17.95
C LEU A 383 28.72 -43.66 -17.31
N ILE A 384 30.00 -43.77 -17.68
CA ILE A 384 31.05 -42.80 -17.37
C ILE A 384 31.63 -42.34 -18.70
N LEU A 385 31.28 -41.14 -19.17
CA LEU A 385 31.72 -40.67 -20.48
C LEU A 385 33.21 -40.25 -20.46
N PRO A 386 34.01 -40.60 -21.51
CA PRO A 386 33.77 -41.56 -22.60
C PRO A 386 34.28 -42.98 -22.28
N LEU A 387 34.54 -43.29 -21.01
CA LEU A 387 35.41 -44.37 -20.57
C LEU A 387 34.70 -45.72 -20.36
N ILE A 388 33.47 -45.73 -19.86
CA ILE A 388 32.77 -46.95 -19.41
C ILE A 388 31.27 -46.87 -19.75
N TYR A 389 30.72 -47.92 -20.34
CA TYR A 389 29.27 -48.12 -20.49
C TYR A 389 28.88 -49.54 -20.07
N ASN A 390 28.02 -49.63 -19.05
CA ASN A 390 27.45 -50.84 -18.46
C ASN A 390 25.93 -50.81 -18.62
N TYR A 391 25.36 -51.86 -19.23
CA TYR A 391 23.92 -51.98 -19.40
C TYR A 391 23.48 -53.43 -19.18
N LYS A 392 22.44 -53.63 -18.37
CA LYS A 392 21.90 -54.95 -18.07
C LYS A 392 20.37 -54.93 -18.01
N ASP A 393 19.76 -55.85 -18.75
CA ASP A 393 18.34 -56.19 -18.70
C ASP A 393 18.16 -57.72 -18.62
N LYS A 394 16.93 -58.22 -18.82
CA LYS A 394 16.63 -59.67 -18.75
C LYS A 394 17.31 -60.51 -19.84
N GLN A 395 17.64 -59.94 -21.00
CA GLN A 395 18.17 -60.66 -22.17
C GLN A 395 19.59 -60.23 -22.57
N THR A 396 20.07 -59.10 -22.05
CA THR A 396 21.25 -58.40 -22.55
C THR A 396 22.11 -57.92 -21.39
N ASN A 397 23.41 -58.16 -21.48
CA ASN A 397 24.42 -57.59 -20.60
C ASN A 397 25.59 -57.06 -21.45
N ILE A 398 25.84 -55.75 -21.37
CA ILE A 398 26.80 -55.02 -22.20
C ILE A 398 27.82 -54.34 -21.30
N HIS A 399 29.10 -54.52 -21.61
CA HIS A 399 30.23 -53.80 -21.01
C HIS A 399 31.14 -53.26 -22.13
N VAL A 400 31.35 -51.94 -22.13
CA VAL A 400 32.24 -51.24 -23.08
C VAL A 400 33.24 -50.40 -22.30
N ASN A 401 34.53 -50.53 -22.62
CA ASN A 401 35.59 -49.69 -22.07
C ASN A 401 36.64 -49.31 -23.13
N LEU A 402 37.66 -48.54 -22.74
CA LEU A 402 38.77 -48.07 -23.59
C LEU A 402 39.54 -49.18 -24.35
N THR A 403 39.47 -50.43 -23.90
CA THR A 403 40.17 -51.59 -24.49
C THR A 403 39.29 -52.42 -25.43
N GLY A 404 37.98 -52.13 -25.54
CA GLY A 404 37.08 -52.76 -26.51
C GLY A 404 35.70 -53.18 -25.96
N PHE A 405 34.93 -53.86 -26.83
CA PHE A 405 33.61 -54.43 -26.53
C PHE A 405 33.75 -55.87 -26.05
N ALA A 406 33.30 -56.19 -24.83
CA ALA A 406 33.29 -57.55 -24.29
C ALA A 406 31.86 -58.06 -24.12
N ARG A 407 31.47 -59.11 -24.86
CA ARG A 407 30.12 -59.72 -24.76
C ARG A 407 29.97 -60.65 -23.54
N LYS A 408 31.00 -60.83 -22.72
CA LYS A 408 30.96 -61.55 -21.44
C LYS A 408 32.32 -61.39 -20.75
N THR A 409 32.36 -60.74 -19.59
CA THR A 409 33.43 -60.98 -18.61
C THR A 409 32.88 -60.79 -17.21
N TYR A 410 33.03 -61.84 -16.41
CA TYR A 410 32.98 -61.78 -14.97
C TYR A 410 34.11 -60.85 -14.48
N PHE A 411 33.74 -59.92 -13.58
CA PHE A 411 34.55 -59.12 -12.64
C PHE A 411 35.91 -58.50 -13.08
N GLY A 412 35.91 -57.18 -13.32
CA GLY A 412 36.88 -56.22 -12.76
C GLY A 412 38.30 -56.06 -13.39
N PRO A 413 38.78 -54.82 -13.68
CA PRO A 413 40.02 -54.55 -14.42
C PRO A 413 41.36 -54.61 -13.63
N PHE A 414 41.39 -54.97 -12.33
CA PHE A 414 42.61 -54.84 -11.49
C PHE A 414 43.02 -56.06 -10.65
N ASN A 415 42.46 -57.25 -10.88
CA ASN A 415 42.90 -58.47 -10.18
C ASN A 415 43.51 -59.47 -11.18
N PRO A 416 44.71 -60.03 -10.93
CA PRO A 416 45.19 -61.23 -11.61
C PRO A 416 44.19 -62.37 -11.40
N ASP A 417 43.77 -63.06 -12.44
CA ASP A 417 43.04 -64.31 -12.26
C ASP A 417 44.05 -65.45 -12.18
N VAL A 418 44.11 -66.12 -11.02
CA VAL A 418 44.98 -67.27 -10.77
C VAL A 418 44.06 -68.44 -10.46
N ALA A 419 43.87 -69.34 -11.43
CA ALA A 419 43.09 -70.54 -11.25
C ALA A 419 44.02 -71.77 -11.25
N VAL A 420 44.02 -72.51 -10.14
CA VAL A 420 44.71 -73.79 -10.02
C VAL A 420 43.65 -74.86 -9.75
N GLY A 421 43.53 -75.82 -10.68
CA GLY A 421 42.50 -76.85 -10.66
C GLY A 421 43.08 -78.26 -10.67
N LEU A 422 42.32 -79.21 -10.13
CA LEU A 422 42.60 -80.64 -10.21
C LEU A 422 41.56 -81.29 -11.13
N ALA A 423 42.00 -81.83 -12.26
CA ALA A 423 41.14 -82.55 -13.19
C ALA A 423 41.46 -84.05 -13.16
N ASN A 424 40.44 -84.91 -13.29
CA ASN A 424 40.62 -86.37 -13.42
C ASN A 424 40.04 -86.82 -14.76
N LYS A 425 40.86 -87.53 -15.55
CA LYS A 425 40.45 -88.11 -16.81
C LYS A 425 41.16 -89.47 -16.98
N ASN A 426 40.38 -90.53 -17.22
CA ASN A 426 40.89 -91.89 -17.42
C ASN A 426 41.90 -92.35 -16.33
N ASP A 427 41.53 -92.21 -15.05
CA ASP A 427 42.33 -92.63 -13.89
C ASP A 427 43.68 -91.89 -13.69
N THR A 428 43.96 -90.88 -14.51
CA THR A 428 45.10 -89.97 -14.35
C THR A 428 44.62 -88.63 -13.81
N TRP A 429 45.30 -88.12 -12.79
CA TRP A 429 45.03 -86.80 -12.24
C TRP A 429 45.92 -85.78 -12.92
N TYR A 430 45.38 -84.59 -13.15
CA TYR A 430 46.06 -83.49 -13.82
C TYR A 430 46.00 -82.26 -12.93
N LEU A 431 47.12 -81.55 -12.83
CA LEU A 431 47.20 -80.22 -12.25
C LEU A 431 47.08 -79.21 -13.39
N ASP A 432 45.98 -78.48 -13.41
CA ASP A 432 45.70 -77.41 -14.35
C ASP A 432 46.04 -76.07 -13.70
N THR A 433 46.81 -75.23 -14.41
CA THR A 433 47.20 -73.90 -13.95
C THR A 433 46.85 -72.89 -15.04
N ASP A 434 46.02 -71.90 -14.72
CA ASP A 434 45.73 -70.73 -15.55
C ASP A 434 46.11 -69.46 -14.80
N LEU A 435 46.79 -68.57 -15.50
CA LEU A 435 47.23 -67.27 -15.00
C LEU A 435 46.96 -66.24 -16.07
N SER A 436 46.16 -65.21 -15.77
CA SER A 436 45.89 -64.12 -16.70
C SER A 436 45.96 -62.74 -16.04
N TRP A 437 46.47 -61.77 -16.80
CA TRP A 437 46.59 -60.38 -16.39
C TRP A 437 45.99 -59.45 -17.44
N PHE A 438 45.34 -58.37 -16.96
CA PHE A 438 44.72 -57.33 -17.79
C PHE A 438 43.77 -57.88 -18.87
N TYR A 439 42.81 -58.73 -18.51
CA TYR A 439 41.89 -59.38 -19.48
C TYR A 439 42.63 -60.15 -20.58
N ASP A 440 43.54 -61.07 -20.23
CA ASP A 440 44.32 -61.89 -21.18
C ASP A 440 45.33 -61.12 -22.08
N VAL A 441 45.73 -59.90 -21.73
CA VAL A 441 46.91 -59.26 -22.36
C VAL A 441 48.16 -60.10 -22.14
N TRP A 442 48.29 -60.72 -20.97
CA TRP A 442 49.29 -61.77 -20.72
C TRP A 442 48.56 -62.94 -20.11
N SER A 443 48.63 -64.12 -20.73
CA SER A 443 48.11 -65.33 -20.11
C SER A 443 48.99 -66.54 -20.34
N PHE A 444 48.94 -67.43 -19.35
CA PHE A 444 49.70 -68.65 -19.27
C PHE A 444 48.77 -69.79 -18.87
N SER A 445 48.87 -70.91 -19.56
CA SER A 445 48.09 -72.10 -19.25
C SER A 445 48.96 -73.35 -19.31
N GLY A 446 48.88 -74.17 -18.27
CA GLY A 446 49.61 -75.42 -18.16
C GLY A 446 48.71 -76.56 -17.66
N ARG A 447 48.98 -77.77 -18.15
CA ARG A 447 48.49 -79.03 -17.61
C ARG A 447 49.64 -80.01 -17.49
N VAL A 448 49.81 -80.54 -16.29
CA VAL A 448 50.78 -81.61 -16.03
C VAL A 448 50.08 -82.79 -15.34
N PRO A 449 50.37 -84.04 -15.75
CA PRO A 449 49.86 -85.20 -15.03
C PRO A 449 50.53 -85.27 -13.65
N ILE A 450 49.72 -85.48 -12.62
CA ILE A 450 50.15 -85.68 -11.24
C ILE A 450 49.68 -87.04 -10.72
N ARG A 451 50.39 -87.58 -9.73
CA ARG A 451 49.90 -88.76 -9.00
C ARG A 451 48.64 -88.40 -8.22
N ASN A 452 47.70 -89.34 -8.14
CA ASN A 452 46.43 -89.19 -7.43
C ASN A 452 46.63 -88.56 -6.04
N PRO A 453 46.19 -87.31 -5.81
CA PRO A 453 46.43 -86.60 -4.56
C PRO A 453 45.53 -87.07 -3.40
N PHE A 454 44.48 -87.86 -3.70
CA PHE A 454 43.53 -88.39 -2.71
C PHE A 454 43.77 -89.86 -2.36
N LYS A 455 44.87 -90.46 -2.85
CA LYS A 455 45.31 -91.77 -2.38
C LYS A 455 46.15 -91.57 -1.11
N ASP A 456 45.53 -91.84 0.04
CA ASP A 456 46.13 -91.74 1.36
C ASP A 456 47.53 -92.37 1.40
N LYS A 457 48.54 -91.53 1.66
CA LYS A 457 49.87 -91.97 2.08
C LYS A 457 49.81 -92.46 3.55
N LYS A 458 49.09 -93.55 3.80
CA LYS A 458 49.55 -94.58 4.74
C LYS A 458 50.23 -95.66 3.92
N ASP A 459 51.35 -95.29 3.31
CA ASP A 459 52.40 -96.23 2.91
C ASP A 459 53.56 -95.46 2.29
N SER A 460 54.59 -95.22 3.10
CA SER A 460 56.03 -95.16 2.75
C SER A 460 56.81 -94.36 3.81
N ARG A 461 57.04 -94.99 4.98
CA ARG A 461 58.34 -94.86 5.66
C ARG A 461 59.28 -95.84 4.96
N ALA A 462 60.53 -95.40 4.72
CA ALA A 462 61.50 -95.93 3.75
C ALA A 462 61.16 -95.46 2.33
N VAL A 463 61.91 -94.56 1.69
CA VAL A 463 63.36 -94.56 1.50
C VAL A 463 63.84 -93.10 1.42
N ASN A 464 64.77 -92.71 2.31
CA ASN A 464 65.71 -91.61 2.06
C ASN A 464 66.98 -92.25 1.48
N ASP A 465 67.48 -91.66 0.39
CA ASP A 465 68.83 -91.71 -0.20
C ASP A 465 68.61 -91.34 -1.68
N ASN A 466 68.88 -90.13 -2.19
CA ASN A 466 70.11 -89.37 -2.11
C ASN A 466 69.87 -87.90 -2.54
N LEU A 467 70.79 -87.04 -2.09
CA LEU A 467 71.21 -85.72 -2.59
C LEU A 467 70.95 -84.52 -1.65
N THR A 468 71.85 -84.43 -0.65
CA THR A 468 72.71 -83.27 -0.30
C THR A 468 72.26 -81.90 -0.87
N ALA A 469 71.86 -80.89 -0.09
CA ALA A 469 72.58 -80.14 0.95
C ALA A 469 73.79 -79.32 0.45
N ALA A 470 73.58 -77.99 0.34
CA ALA A 470 74.55 -76.94 0.61
C ALA A 470 73.74 -75.68 1.02
N GLU A 471 73.74 -75.35 2.32
CA GLU A 471 74.34 -74.11 2.90
C GLU A 471 73.25 -73.03 3.13
N ILE A 472 73.05 -72.30 4.25
CA ILE A 472 73.69 -72.00 5.56
C ILE A 472 72.50 -71.43 6.40
N ASP A 473 72.10 -72.00 7.55
CA ASP A 473 72.56 -71.85 8.94
C ASP A 473 71.95 -70.67 9.77
N GLY A 474 71.49 -71.02 10.98
CA GLY A 474 71.19 -70.19 12.16
C GLY A 474 69.99 -69.21 12.11
N ALA A 475 69.19 -68.99 13.15
CA ALA A 475 69.02 -69.59 14.47
C ALA A 475 67.70 -69.04 15.07
N ASP A 476 67.10 -69.85 15.94
CA ASP A 476 66.14 -69.58 17.01
C ASP A 476 64.91 -68.65 16.84
N LYS A 477 63.76 -69.31 17.00
CA LYS A 477 62.44 -68.74 17.29
C LYS A 477 62.30 -68.51 18.80
N THR A 478 61.91 -67.31 19.20
CA THR A 478 61.35 -67.03 20.53
C THR A 478 59.85 -66.69 20.41
N GLU A 479 59.08 -67.18 21.39
CA GLU A 479 57.61 -67.17 21.53
C GLU A 479 56.90 -65.80 21.52
N ALA A 480 57.56 -64.72 21.13
CA ALA A 480 56.95 -63.38 21.05
C ALA A 480 56.23 -63.12 19.71
N ASP A 481 56.65 -63.76 18.61
CA ASP A 481 56.09 -63.48 17.27
C ASP A 481 54.78 -64.23 16.97
N ARG A 482 54.40 -65.23 17.79
CA ARG A 482 53.10 -65.90 17.67
C ARG A 482 51.96 -65.10 18.27
N ALA A 483 52.22 -64.27 19.27
CA ALA A 483 51.19 -63.44 19.90
C ALA A 483 50.80 -62.24 19.02
N GLU A 484 51.72 -61.70 18.23
CA GLU A 484 51.43 -60.56 17.33
C GLU A 484 50.73 -61.00 16.03
N ILE A 485 50.98 -62.23 15.56
CA ILE A 485 50.29 -62.84 14.42
C ILE A 485 48.86 -63.28 14.78
N ASP A 486 48.63 -63.77 16.00
CA ASP A 486 47.28 -64.12 16.48
C ASP A 486 46.44 -62.86 16.76
N GLN A 487 47.05 -61.74 17.18
CA GLN A 487 46.38 -60.45 17.35
C GLN A 487 45.93 -59.84 16.00
N ILE A 488 46.74 -59.96 14.95
CA ILE A 488 46.40 -59.53 13.59
C ILE A 488 45.31 -60.44 12.97
N ALA A 489 45.31 -61.74 13.28
CA ALA A 489 44.27 -62.67 12.87
C ALA A 489 42.92 -62.43 13.59
N ASP A 490 42.94 -61.98 14.84
CA ASP A 490 41.75 -61.63 15.62
C ASP A 490 41.18 -60.24 15.29
N ASP A 491 42.03 -59.27 14.92
CA ASP A 491 41.59 -57.96 14.41
C ASP A 491 41.05 -58.07 12.97
N MET A 492 41.58 -58.97 12.13
CA MET A 492 40.98 -59.33 10.84
C MET A 492 39.64 -60.07 10.98
N LYS A 493 39.45 -60.86 12.05
CA LYS A 493 38.14 -61.46 12.37
C LYS A 493 37.11 -60.43 12.80
N LYS A 494 37.48 -59.39 13.57
CA LYS A 494 36.55 -58.31 13.97
C LYS A 494 36.14 -57.37 12.82
N ILE A 495 36.97 -57.20 11.79
CA ILE A 495 36.63 -56.40 10.59
C ILE A 495 35.69 -57.17 9.63
N SER A 496 35.71 -58.51 9.66
CA SER A 496 34.79 -59.36 8.88
C SER A 496 33.36 -59.47 9.45
N SER A 497 33.14 -59.05 10.70
CA SER A 497 31.85 -59.18 11.40
C SER A 497 30.94 -57.93 11.39
N SER A 498 31.32 -56.84 10.69
CA SER A 498 30.47 -55.63 10.56
C SER A 498 29.95 -55.35 9.13
N LYS A 499 30.21 -56.25 8.17
CA LYS A 499 29.74 -56.11 6.76
C LYS A 499 28.66 -57.12 6.33
N ASN A 500 27.95 -57.70 7.29
CA ASN A 500 26.85 -58.63 7.00
C ASN A 500 25.56 -58.26 7.75
N LYS A 501 24.94 -57.16 7.32
CA LYS A 501 23.49 -56.92 7.44
C LYS A 501 23.01 -56.31 6.11
N GLY A 502 22.53 -57.17 5.22
CA GLY A 502 21.90 -56.78 3.97
C GLY A 502 22.02 -57.84 2.89
N ARG A 503 20.92 -58.57 2.67
CA ARG A 503 20.62 -59.47 1.52
C ARG A 503 21.26 -60.87 1.48
N LYS A 504 20.58 -61.80 2.17
CA LYS A 504 20.30 -63.15 1.67
C LYS A 504 18.88 -63.18 1.09
N SER A 505 18.74 -63.59 -0.17
CA SER A 505 17.62 -64.39 -0.74
C SER A 505 17.77 -64.41 -2.27
N ALA A 506 17.49 -65.44 -3.03
CA ALA A 506 17.27 -66.86 -2.83
C ALA A 506 17.35 -67.40 -4.26
N ALA A 507 18.33 -68.26 -4.53
CA ALA A 507 18.31 -69.11 -5.70
C ALA A 507 17.40 -70.28 -5.35
N ALA A 508 16.20 -70.29 -5.94
CA ALA A 508 15.37 -71.48 -5.97
C ALA A 508 15.84 -72.36 -7.13
N GLU A 509 15.96 -73.64 -6.80
CA GLU A 509 16.32 -74.75 -7.66
C GLU A 509 15.34 -74.89 -8.82
N ASP A 510 15.85 -75.28 -10.00
CA ASP A 510 15.08 -76.21 -10.83
C ASP A 510 16.00 -77.30 -11.40
N ARG A 511 15.88 -78.48 -10.78
CA ARG A 511 16.26 -79.77 -11.34
C ARG A 511 14.99 -80.30 -12.03
N ASN A 512 15.03 -80.51 -13.33
CA ASN A 512 14.52 -81.76 -13.92
C ASN A 512 14.83 -81.93 -15.42
N THR A 513 15.68 -82.92 -15.67
CA THR A 513 15.53 -84.03 -16.64
C THR A 513 15.20 -83.76 -18.11
N LYS A 514 16.21 -84.06 -18.96
CA LYS A 514 16.20 -85.08 -20.03
C LYS A 514 14.85 -85.42 -20.70
N LYS A 515 14.76 -85.15 -22.00
CA LYS A 515 14.17 -86.01 -23.05
C LYS A 515 14.87 -85.65 -24.37
N ALA A 516 15.79 -86.49 -24.85
CA ALA A 516 15.50 -87.55 -25.82
C ALA A 516 14.77 -86.98 -27.05
N ALA A 517 15.53 -86.59 -28.07
CA ALA A 517 15.03 -86.45 -29.43
C ALA A 517 15.56 -87.65 -30.21
N GLU A 518 14.62 -88.53 -30.55
CA GLU A 518 14.80 -89.62 -31.48
C GLU A 518 15.20 -89.09 -32.86
N THR A 519 15.99 -89.93 -33.51
CA THR A 519 16.41 -89.91 -34.90
C THR A 519 15.23 -89.79 -35.87
N ASP A 520 15.32 -88.82 -36.79
CA ASP A 520 14.77 -88.95 -38.13
C ASP A 520 15.90 -88.86 -39.15
N ILE A 521 16.00 -89.92 -39.95
CA ILE A 521 17.01 -90.18 -40.98
C ILE A 521 16.46 -89.69 -42.32
N VAL A 522 17.11 -88.70 -42.94
CA VAL A 522 17.01 -88.38 -44.38
C VAL A 522 18.41 -87.92 -44.85
N PRO A 523 18.92 -88.34 -46.03
CA PRO A 523 20.29 -88.83 -46.18
C PRO A 523 21.35 -87.77 -46.49
N GLU A 524 22.58 -88.07 -46.05
CA GLU A 524 23.83 -87.38 -46.39
C GLU A 524 24.00 -87.23 -47.91
N LYS A 525 24.11 -85.98 -48.36
CA LYS A 525 24.95 -85.63 -49.52
C LYS A 525 26.33 -85.26 -48.99
N SER A 526 27.31 -86.10 -49.30
CA SER A 526 28.72 -85.86 -49.03
C SER A 526 29.22 -84.62 -49.79
N SER A 527 29.37 -83.51 -49.10
CA SER A 527 30.28 -82.42 -49.45
C SER A 527 31.23 -82.20 -48.28
N ALA A 528 32.51 -82.07 -48.59
CA ALA A 528 33.61 -82.04 -47.62
C ALA A 528 33.33 -81.07 -46.46
N ARG A 529 33.02 -81.63 -45.29
CA ARG A 529 33.10 -80.92 -44.01
C ARG A 529 34.57 -80.79 -43.64
N ILE A 530 34.96 -79.64 -43.10
CA ILE A 530 36.13 -79.56 -42.22
C ILE A 530 35.77 -80.41 -41.00
N VAL A 531 36.13 -81.69 -41.03
CA VAL A 531 36.10 -82.55 -39.85
C VAL A 531 37.05 -81.91 -38.85
N ALA A 532 36.56 -81.60 -37.65
CA ALA A 532 37.35 -81.00 -36.58
C ALA A 532 38.65 -81.81 -36.40
N LYS A 533 39.79 -81.25 -36.85
CA LYS A 533 41.11 -81.66 -36.41
C LYS A 533 41.05 -81.72 -34.88
N LYS A 534 41.56 -82.80 -34.26
CA LYS A 534 41.66 -82.94 -32.79
C LYS A 534 42.11 -81.58 -32.24
N GLU A 535 41.19 -80.86 -31.59
CA GLU A 535 41.49 -79.49 -31.17
C GLU A 535 42.66 -79.55 -30.20
N MET A 536 43.73 -78.83 -30.54
CA MET A 536 44.93 -78.78 -29.73
C MET A 536 44.65 -77.94 -28.48
N ASN A 537 43.91 -78.52 -27.53
CA ASN A 537 43.41 -77.85 -26.34
C ASN A 537 43.88 -78.58 -25.07
N ARG A 538 44.05 -77.82 -23.99
CA ARG A 538 44.51 -78.35 -22.70
C ARG A 538 43.71 -79.56 -22.23
N GLU A 539 42.39 -79.50 -22.41
CA GLU A 539 41.46 -80.50 -21.90
C GLU A 539 41.57 -81.88 -22.59
N SER A 540 42.03 -81.90 -23.85
CA SER A 540 42.19 -83.12 -24.65
C SER A 540 43.62 -83.70 -24.67
N SER A 541 44.57 -83.02 -24.05
CA SER A 541 45.98 -83.43 -23.97
C SER A 541 46.40 -83.95 -22.60
N GLU A 542 47.38 -84.86 -22.58
CA GLU A 542 48.00 -85.38 -21.36
C GLU A 542 49.02 -84.38 -20.81
N TYR A 543 49.81 -83.78 -21.69
CA TYR A 543 50.68 -82.65 -21.37
C TYR A 543 50.27 -81.45 -22.21
N PHE A 544 50.03 -80.31 -21.56
CA PHE A 544 49.77 -79.05 -22.26
C PHE A 544 50.58 -77.92 -21.62
N TRP A 545 51.18 -77.10 -22.46
CA TRP A 545 51.85 -75.89 -22.03
C TRP A 545 51.71 -74.80 -23.09
N GLY A 546 51.23 -73.63 -22.70
CA GLY A 546 51.16 -72.52 -23.64
C GLY A 546 51.07 -71.16 -22.97
N TRP A 547 51.41 -70.15 -23.73
CA TRP A 547 51.30 -68.75 -23.34
C TRP A 547 50.68 -67.94 -24.47
N LYS A 548 50.02 -66.84 -24.09
CA LYS A 548 49.36 -65.88 -24.96
C LYS A 548 49.76 -64.47 -24.52
N ILE A 549 50.06 -63.62 -25.49
CA ILE A 549 50.42 -62.22 -25.31
C ILE A 549 49.50 -61.38 -26.20
N LEU A 550 49.10 -60.21 -25.70
CA LEU A 550 48.19 -59.24 -26.34
C LEU A 550 46.90 -59.92 -26.81
N PHE A 551 46.13 -60.50 -25.88
CA PHE A 551 44.88 -61.22 -26.17
C PHE A 551 45.07 -62.42 -27.12
N GLY A 552 46.29 -62.97 -27.13
CA GLY A 552 46.65 -64.08 -28.00
C GLY A 552 47.14 -63.66 -29.39
N TRP A 553 47.42 -62.38 -29.64
CA TRP A 553 48.12 -61.95 -30.86
C TRP A 553 49.42 -62.71 -31.05
N MET A 554 50.19 -62.94 -29.99
CA MET A 554 51.27 -63.92 -30.03
C MET A 554 50.88 -65.06 -29.10
N ALA A 555 50.98 -66.29 -29.57
CA ALA A 555 50.84 -67.44 -28.69
C ALA A 555 51.73 -68.59 -29.14
N TYR A 556 52.12 -69.38 -28.16
CA TYR A 556 52.75 -70.65 -28.37
C TYR A 556 52.03 -71.67 -27.50
N GLU A 557 51.63 -72.78 -28.08
CA GLU A 557 50.95 -73.86 -27.39
C GLU A 557 51.63 -75.18 -27.77
N HIS A 558 51.85 -76.05 -26.79
CA HIS A 558 52.44 -77.37 -26.94
C HIS A 558 51.53 -78.38 -26.26
N ALA A 559 51.07 -79.35 -27.03
CA ALA A 559 50.08 -80.33 -26.62
C ALA A 559 50.54 -81.72 -27.08
N ASP A 560 50.95 -82.57 -26.16
CA ASP A 560 51.49 -83.91 -26.45
C ASP A 560 52.63 -83.90 -27.50
N SER A 561 52.44 -84.40 -28.74
CA SER A 561 53.43 -84.30 -29.84
C SER A 561 53.17 -83.14 -30.80
N GLN A 562 52.09 -82.39 -30.61
CA GLN A 562 51.71 -81.26 -31.44
C GLN A 562 52.23 -79.95 -30.86
N ARG A 563 52.56 -79.05 -31.77
CA ARG A 563 53.04 -77.71 -31.49
C ARG A 563 52.23 -76.72 -32.32
N HIS A 564 51.89 -75.60 -31.72
CA HIS A 564 51.21 -74.50 -32.38
C HIS A 564 51.94 -73.20 -32.05
N PHE A 565 52.19 -72.41 -33.08
CA PHE A 565 52.68 -71.05 -32.91
C PHE A 565 51.81 -70.11 -33.73
N ARG A 566 51.45 -68.99 -33.12
CA ARG A 566 50.81 -67.87 -33.77
C ARG A 566 51.46 -66.56 -33.38
N LEU A 567 51.60 -65.69 -34.36
CA LEU A 567 51.92 -64.28 -34.23
C LEU A 567 51.03 -63.57 -35.23
N LEU A 568 49.83 -63.19 -34.82
CA LEU A 568 48.83 -62.53 -35.62
C LEU A 568 49.34 -61.15 -36.10
N PRO A 569 49.09 -60.81 -37.36
CA PRO A 569 48.58 -61.65 -38.45
C PRO A 569 49.69 -62.40 -39.22
N LEU A 570 50.95 -62.27 -38.81
CA LEU A 570 52.15 -62.71 -39.53
C LEU A 570 52.24 -64.22 -39.76
N THR A 571 51.99 -65.03 -38.74
CA THR A 571 52.13 -66.49 -38.82
C THR A 571 51.09 -67.17 -37.94
N TRP A 572 50.50 -68.26 -38.42
CA TRP A 572 49.64 -69.16 -37.65
C TRP A 572 49.82 -70.55 -38.23
N PHE A 573 50.37 -71.47 -37.46
CA PHE A 573 50.56 -72.83 -37.95
C PHE A 573 50.62 -73.83 -36.81
N THR A 574 50.17 -75.04 -37.11
CA THR A 574 50.21 -76.19 -36.20
C THR A 574 50.94 -77.31 -36.92
N TRP A 575 51.86 -77.97 -36.25
CA TRP A 575 52.58 -79.12 -36.80
C TRP A 575 52.65 -80.25 -35.78
N ASP A 576 52.75 -81.49 -36.28
CA ASP A 576 52.96 -82.68 -35.46
C ASP A 576 54.42 -83.13 -35.61
N GLU A 577 55.12 -83.37 -34.50
CA GLU A 577 56.49 -83.88 -34.52
C GLU A 577 56.58 -85.30 -35.14
N LYS A 578 55.46 -86.01 -35.32
CA LYS A 578 55.39 -87.38 -35.86
C LYS A 578 55.02 -87.49 -37.34
N ALA A 579 54.54 -86.42 -37.99
CA ALA A 579 54.08 -86.46 -39.38
C ALA A 579 55.26 -86.32 -40.38
N ASN A 580 55.14 -86.94 -41.55
CA ASN A 580 56.17 -86.93 -42.61
C ASN A 580 56.03 -85.70 -43.54
N ASP A 581 55.54 -84.58 -42.99
CA ASP A 581 55.15 -83.38 -43.74
C ASP A 581 56.38 -82.58 -44.21
N LYS A 582 56.28 -81.97 -45.40
CA LYS A 582 57.32 -81.05 -45.92
C LYS A 582 57.12 -79.68 -45.29
N LEU A 583 57.78 -79.45 -44.16
CA LEU A 583 57.73 -78.19 -43.42
C LEU A 583 59.04 -77.40 -43.60
N TYR A 584 58.98 -76.28 -44.31
CA TYR A 584 60.09 -75.31 -44.39
C TYR A 584 59.74 -74.07 -43.59
N VAL A 585 60.48 -73.82 -42.51
CA VAL A 585 60.16 -72.77 -41.52
C VAL A 585 61.39 -71.91 -41.23
N PHE A 586 61.24 -70.60 -41.43
CA PHE A 586 62.12 -69.58 -40.89
C PHE A 586 61.25 -68.49 -40.25
N LEU A 587 60.84 -68.72 -38.99
CA LEU A 587 59.91 -67.82 -38.31
C LEU A 587 60.54 -66.44 -38.05
N PRO A 588 59.75 -65.35 -38.17
CA PRO A 588 58.37 -65.28 -38.69
C PRO A 588 58.31 -65.08 -40.22
N PHE A 589 59.43 -65.04 -40.93
CA PHE A 589 59.53 -64.47 -42.29
C PHE A 589 59.17 -65.42 -43.43
N PHE A 590 59.31 -66.74 -43.23
CA PHE A 590 59.03 -67.71 -44.29
C PHE A 590 58.42 -69.00 -43.70
N LEU A 591 57.30 -69.43 -44.28
CA LEU A 591 56.66 -70.72 -44.00
C LEU A 591 56.16 -71.30 -45.33
N SER A 592 56.55 -72.53 -45.63
CA SER A 592 55.94 -73.32 -46.70
C SER A 592 55.59 -74.68 -46.12
N TYR A 593 54.30 -75.00 -46.17
CA TYR A 593 53.74 -76.24 -45.67
C TYR A 593 52.74 -76.80 -46.68
N GLU A 594 52.90 -78.08 -46.99
CA GLU A 594 52.03 -78.82 -47.88
C GLU A 594 51.74 -80.18 -47.23
N SER A 595 50.46 -80.46 -47.00
CA SER A 595 49.99 -81.75 -46.49
C SER A 595 49.43 -82.60 -47.61
N GLU A 596 50.03 -83.77 -47.84
CA GLU A 596 49.53 -84.75 -48.82
C GLU A 596 48.20 -85.38 -48.37
N GLU A 597 47.91 -85.42 -47.06
CA GLU A 597 46.70 -86.03 -46.50
C GLU A 597 45.48 -85.09 -46.53
N THR A 598 45.65 -83.83 -46.14
CA THR A 598 44.53 -82.87 -46.03
C THR A 598 44.38 -81.97 -47.26
N LYS A 599 45.28 -82.06 -48.25
CA LYS A 599 45.41 -81.13 -49.39
C LYS A 599 45.42 -79.67 -48.97
N GLU A 600 45.94 -79.40 -47.78
CA GLU A 600 46.09 -78.04 -47.27
C GLU A 600 47.43 -77.49 -47.75
N GLU A 601 47.37 -76.34 -48.40
CA GLU A 601 48.54 -75.59 -48.84
C GLU A 601 48.64 -74.29 -48.01
N TYR A 602 49.77 -74.09 -47.35
CA TYR A 602 50.12 -72.85 -46.67
C TYR A 602 51.44 -72.31 -47.20
N PHE A 603 51.42 -71.05 -47.60
CA PHE A 603 52.61 -70.35 -48.07
C PHE A 603 52.64 -68.93 -47.50
N VAL A 604 53.69 -68.60 -46.76
CA VAL A 604 53.86 -67.30 -46.10
C VAL A 604 55.27 -66.78 -46.39
N VAL A 605 55.33 -65.55 -46.88
CA VAL A 605 56.53 -64.72 -46.98
C VAL A 605 56.23 -63.43 -46.22
N ALA A 606 56.39 -63.45 -44.91
CA ALA A 606 56.04 -62.32 -44.07
C ALA A 606 57.06 -61.17 -44.23
N PRO A 607 56.59 -59.90 -44.21
CA PRO A 607 55.21 -59.45 -44.07
C PRO A 607 54.47 -59.28 -45.42
N PHE A 608 55.03 -59.74 -46.54
CA PHE A 608 54.59 -59.34 -47.89
C PHE A 608 53.42 -60.15 -48.44
N TYR A 609 53.36 -61.45 -48.15
CA TYR A 609 52.35 -62.31 -48.73
C TYR A 609 52.07 -63.51 -47.82
N ALA A 610 50.80 -63.86 -47.66
CA ALA A 610 50.38 -65.13 -47.11
C ALA A 610 49.24 -65.70 -47.96
N SER A 611 49.24 -67.00 -48.20
CA SER A 611 48.13 -67.69 -48.82
C SER A 611 47.88 -69.03 -48.15
N GLN A 612 46.62 -69.28 -47.85
CA GLN A 612 46.09 -70.55 -47.41
C GLN A 612 45.05 -71.00 -48.42
N LYS A 613 45.11 -72.27 -48.83
CA LYS A 613 44.14 -72.84 -49.76
C LYS A 613 43.77 -74.26 -49.34
N GLN A 614 42.47 -74.54 -49.39
CA GLN A 614 41.90 -75.87 -49.18
C GLN A 614 40.74 -76.05 -50.17
N ASP A 615 40.92 -76.92 -51.15
CA ASP A 615 40.00 -77.10 -52.29
C ASP A 615 39.62 -75.79 -53.02
N ARG A 616 38.35 -75.33 -52.87
CA ARG A 616 37.81 -74.09 -53.46
C ARG A 616 37.88 -72.89 -52.51
N SER A 617 38.08 -73.12 -51.22
CA SER A 617 38.20 -72.06 -50.22
C SER A 617 39.64 -71.53 -50.20
N TYR A 618 39.79 -70.22 -50.08
CA TYR A 618 41.09 -69.58 -50.02
C TYR A 618 41.09 -68.36 -49.13
N ALA A 619 42.24 -68.07 -48.54
CA ALA A 619 42.56 -66.82 -47.89
C ALA A 619 43.90 -66.32 -48.44
N LYS A 620 43.93 -65.08 -48.94
CA LYS A 620 45.14 -64.43 -49.45
C LYS A 620 45.33 -63.10 -48.74
N ALA A 621 46.50 -62.92 -48.14
CA ALA A 621 46.90 -61.65 -47.52
C ALA A 621 48.08 -61.05 -48.30
N TYR A 622 47.92 -59.80 -48.73
CA TYR A 622 48.95 -59.00 -49.39
C TYR A 622 49.40 -57.91 -48.43
N LEU A 623 50.71 -57.78 -48.27
CA LEU A 623 51.32 -56.94 -47.24
C LEU A 623 50.71 -57.21 -45.85
N ILE A 624 50.36 -58.48 -45.57
CA ILE A 624 49.75 -59.16 -44.39
C ILE A 624 48.79 -58.37 -43.48
N ASN A 625 48.98 -57.07 -43.25
CA ASN A 625 48.00 -56.17 -42.66
C ASN A 625 47.26 -55.34 -43.71
N LEU A 626 47.80 -55.12 -44.92
CA LEU A 626 47.23 -54.13 -45.82
C LEU A 626 45.95 -54.59 -46.52
N TYR A 627 45.94 -55.79 -47.08
CA TYR A 627 44.80 -56.28 -47.86
C TYR A 627 44.62 -57.80 -47.73
N TRP A 628 43.43 -58.25 -47.36
CA TRP A 628 43.03 -59.65 -47.33
C TRP A 628 41.87 -59.88 -48.29
N ASP A 629 41.90 -61.04 -48.96
CA ASP A 629 40.87 -61.54 -49.85
C ASP A 629 40.56 -62.98 -49.49
N GLU A 630 39.37 -63.20 -48.95
CA GLU A 630 38.95 -64.47 -48.36
C GLU A 630 37.65 -64.94 -49.02
N TYR A 631 37.60 -66.23 -49.33
CA TYR A 631 36.43 -66.90 -49.89
C TYR A 631 36.23 -68.27 -49.26
N THR A 632 35.02 -68.51 -48.74
CA THR A 632 34.61 -69.80 -48.19
C THR A 632 33.47 -70.38 -49.03
N ALA A 633 33.73 -71.52 -49.68
CA ALA A 633 32.82 -72.09 -50.67
C ALA A 633 31.51 -72.68 -50.10
N GLU A 634 31.48 -73.07 -48.82
CA GLU A 634 30.29 -73.67 -48.18
C GLU A 634 29.19 -72.64 -47.89
N GLU A 635 29.59 -71.44 -47.45
CA GLU A 635 28.67 -70.36 -47.07
C GLU A 635 28.47 -69.31 -48.18
N ASP A 636 29.10 -69.51 -49.34
CA ASP A 636 29.27 -68.49 -50.40
C ASP A 636 29.69 -67.13 -49.81
N TYR A 637 30.62 -67.19 -48.86
CA TYR A 637 31.06 -66.06 -48.05
C TYR A 637 32.29 -65.40 -48.67
N TYR A 638 32.16 -64.11 -48.95
CA TYR A 638 33.25 -63.26 -49.41
C TYR A 638 33.62 -62.28 -48.31
N GLU A 639 34.91 -62.16 -48.00
CA GLU A 639 35.44 -61.13 -47.11
C GLU A 639 36.65 -60.42 -47.72
N LYS A 640 36.59 -59.09 -47.68
CA LYS A 640 37.70 -58.22 -48.06
C LYS A 640 38.07 -57.37 -46.86
N THR A 641 39.33 -57.44 -46.45
CA THR A 641 39.84 -56.61 -45.36
C THR A 641 40.91 -55.67 -45.88
N ILE A 642 40.82 -54.39 -45.55
CA ILE A 642 41.86 -53.39 -45.76
C ILE A 642 42.36 -52.95 -44.38
N LEU A 643 43.68 -52.90 -44.19
CA LEU A 643 44.29 -52.56 -42.90
C LEU A 643 43.70 -53.44 -41.78
N TRP A 644 43.87 -54.75 -41.87
CA TRP A 644 43.35 -55.70 -40.88
C TRP A 644 43.78 -55.28 -39.46
N PRO A 645 42.88 -55.23 -38.45
CA PRO A 645 41.45 -55.57 -38.48
C PRO A 645 40.52 -54.36 -38.72
N PHE A 646 41.05 -53.18 -39.07
CA PHE A 646 40.34 -51.91 -39.05
C PHE A 646 39.19 -51.84 -40.03
N VAL A 647 39.41 -52.18 -41.31
CA VAL A 647 38.37 -52.04 -42.34
C VAL A 647 38.06 -53.40 -42.97
N ASN A 648 36.83 -53.90 -42.84
CA ASN A 648 36.40 -55.08 -43.59
C ASN A 648 35.02 -54.91 -44.20
N TRP A 649 34.77 -55.68 -45.25
CA TRP A 649 33.47 -55.88 -45.87
C TRP A 649 33.27 -57.36 -46.08
N TYR A 650 32.11 -57.86 -45.69
CA TYR A 650 31.75 -59.25 -45.88
C TYR A 650 30.32 -59.41 -46.39
N SER A 651 30.09 -60.47 -47.16
CA SER A 651 28.79 -60.78 -47.75
C SER A 651 28.63 -62.28 -47.95
N SER A 652 27.47 -62.79 -47.54
CA SER A 652 26.92 -64.11 -47.84
C SER A 652 25.38 -63.99 -48.00
N PRO A 653 24.67 -65.03 -48.47
CA PRO A 653 23.21 -64.99 -48.62
C PRO A 653 22.44 -64.63 -47.35
N ASP A 654 22.96 -65.03 -46.18
CA ASP A 654 22.29 -64.86 -44.88
C ASP A 654 22.84 -63.69 -44.06
N LYS A 655 24.04 -63.18 -44.37
CA LYS A 655 24.74 -62.18 -43.55
C LYS A 655 25.56 -61.22 -44.42
N SER A 656 25.49 -59.93 -44.12
CA SER A 656 26.34 -58.92 -44.75
C SER A 656 26.72 -57.83 -43.77
N GLY A 657 27.77 -57.07 -44.06
CA GLY A 657 28.16 -55.97 -43.21
C GLY A 657 29.52 -55.38 -43.53
N PHE A 658 29.87 -54.36 -42.76
CA PHE A 658 31.17 -53.70 -42.84
C PHE A 658 31.62 -53.23 -41.46
N ARG A 659 32.93 -53.14 -41.28
CA ARG A 659 33.57 -52.61 -40.08
C ARG A 659 34.59 -51.55 -40.46
N ILE A 660 34.64 -50.45 -39.72
CA ILE A 660 35.68 -49.42 -39.73
C ILE A 660 36.01 -49.12 -38.27
N LEU A 661 36.94 -49.85 -37.65
CA LEU A 661 37.29 -49.64 -36.24
C LEU A 661 38.10 -48.34 -36.05
N PRO A 662 37.88 -47.60 -34.94
CA PRO A 662 36.81 -47.74 -33.94
C PRO A 662 35.53 -46.95 -34.32
N ILE A 663 35.44 -46.44 -35.55
CA ILE A 663 34.44 -45.47 -35.99
C ILE A 663 33.04 -46.08 -36.08
N VAL A 664 32.86 -47.19 -36.78
CA VAL A 664 31.54 -47.81 -36.99
C VAL A 664 31.65 -49.29 -37.31
N TRP A 665 30.69 -50.08 -36.83
CA TRP A 665 30.50 -51.46 -37.23
C TRP A 665 29.02 -51.70 -37.51
N HIS A 666 28.71 -52.09 -38.75
CA HIS A 666 27.35 -52.41 -39.18
C HIS A 666 27.25 -53.87 -39.64
N LYS A 667 26.21 -54.57 -39.19
CA LYS A 667 25.93 -55.96 -39.57
C LYS A 667 24.44 -56.16 -39.79
N THR A 668 24.10 -56.87 -40.86
CA THR A 668 22.76 -57.37 -41.17
C THR A 668 22.81 -58.90 -41.23
N TRP A 669 21.82 -59.57 -40.66
CA TRP A 669 21.68 -61.03 -40.71
C TRP A 669 20.22 -61.46 -40.74
N ARG A 670 19.96 -62.63 -41.32
CA ARG A 670 18.64 -63.24 -41.41
C ARG A 670 18.59 -64.51 -40.56
N GLU A 671 17.61 -64.60 -39.67
CA GLU A 671 17.34 -65.78 -38.82
C GLU A 671 15.83 -65.96 -38.72
N GLU A 672 15.33 -67.20 -38.91
CA GLU A 672 13.94 -67.62 -38.59
C GLU A 672 12.80 -66.72 -39.11
N GLY A 673 12.91 -66.18 -40.33
CA GLY A 673 11.87 -65.31 -40.91
C GLY A 673 11.96 -63.84 -40.50
N GLU A 674 13.05 -63.45 -39.83
CA GLU A 674 13.35 -62.08 -39.42
C GLU A 674 14.67 -61.60 -40.04
N GLU A 675 14.72 -60.32 -40.39
CA GLU A 675 15.91 -59.59 -40.80
C GLU A 675 16.34 -58.66 -39.65
N SER A 676 17.48 -58.96 -39.05
CA SER A 676 18.07 -58.17 -37.97
C SER A 676 19.24 -57.33 -38.50
N SER A 677 19.33 -56.08 -38.06
CA SER A 677 20.47 -55.20 -38.32
C SER A 677 20.98 -54.55 -37.04
N ARG A 678 22.29 -54.28 -36.99
CA ARG A 678 22.95 -53.66 -35.84
C ARG A 678 24.03 -52.69 -36.29
N THR A 679 24.06 -51.51 -35.68
CA THR A 679 25.11 -50.51 -35.87
C THR A 679 25.74 -50.13 -34.54
N LEU A 680 27.06 -50.06 -34.47
CA LEU A 680 27.82 -49.68 -33.27
C LEU A 680 28.86 -48.63 -33.64
N SER A 681 28.97 -47.56 -32.85
CA SER A 681 29.96 -46.49 -32.90
C SER A 681 30.25 -45.98 -31.48
N PRO A 682 31.34 -45.23 -31.23
CA PRO A 682 31.65 -44.67 -29.91
C PRO A 682 30.56 -43.73 -29.36
N LEU A 683 29.74 -43.15 -30.25
CA LEU A 683 28.70 -42.19 -29.90
C LEU A 683 27.32 -42.62 -30.42
N TYR A 684 27.14 -43.85 -30.89
CA TYR A 684 25.88 -44.30 -31.48
C TYR A 684 25.78 -45.82 -31.47
N TYR A 685 24.68 -46.35 -30.93
CA TYR A 685 24.33 -47.76 -31.00
C TYR A 685 22.92 -47.87 -31.57
N SER A 686 22.68 -48.82 -32.48
CA SER A 686 21.33 -49.19 -32.90
C SER A 686 21.18 -50.68 -33.15
N LYS A 687 19.99 -51.22 -32.86
CA LYS A 687 19.58 -52.59 -33.17
C LYS A 687 18.14 -52.58 -33.67
N ASP A 688 17.94 -53.05 -34.90
CA ASP A 688 16.63 -53.06 -35.56
C ASP A 688 16.33 -54.51 -35.97
N VAL A 689 15.14 -55.01 -35.62
CA VAL A 689 14.64 -56.36 -35.95
C VAL A 689 13.36 -56.19 -36.77
N LYS A 690 13.30 -56.82 -37.93
CA LYS A 690 12.23 -56.68 -38.92
C LYS A 690 11.68 -58.05 -39.32
N SER A 691 10.36 -58.21 -39.41
CA SER A 691 9.78 -59.43 -39.98
C SER A 691 9.93 -59.46 -41.50
N ILE A 692 10.38 -60.59 -42.07
CA ILE A 692 10.52 -60.78 -43.53
C ILE A 692 9.14 -60.92 -44.20
N GLU A 693 8.13 -61.44 -43.50
CA GLU A 693 6.78 -61.66 -44.04
C GLU A 693 5.97 -60.37 -44.17
N THR A 694 5.99 -59.52 -43.15
CA THR A 694 5.19 -58.27 -43.11
C THR A 694 5.98 -57.03 -43.50
N GLY A 695 7.32 -57.07 -43.33
CA GLY A 695 8.18 -55.92 -43.50
C GLY A 695 8.15 -54.94 -42.32
N ASP A 696 7.42 -55.25 -41.25
CA ASP A 696 7.29 -54.40 -40.07
C ASP A 696 8.46 -54.60 -39.10
N TYR A 697 8.80 -53.52 -38.39
CA TYR A 697 9.81 -53.57 -37.33
C TYR A 697 9.20 -54.20 -36.08
N LEU A 698 9.75 -55.33 -35.65
CA LEU A 698 9.38 -56.01 -34.41
C LEU A 698 10.00 -55.31 -33.19
N THR A 699 11.24 -54.86 -33.32
CA THR A 699 11.95 -54.11 -32.27
C THR A 699 12.96 -53.13 -32.89
N ARG A 700 13.10 -51.93 -32.33
CA ARG A 700 14.11 -50.94 -32.71
C ARG A 700 14.65 -50.23 -31.48
N ASN A 701 15.95 -50.36 -31.25
CA ASN A 701 16.70 -49.72 -30.17
C ASN A 701 17.74 -48.76 -30.76
N ARG A 702 17.84 -47.54 -30.25
CA ARG A 702 18.88 -46.56 -30.63
C ARG A 702 19.39 -45.82 -29.40
N ILE A 703 20.70 -45.59 -29.31
CA ILE A 703 21.36 -44.95 -28.16
C ILE A 703 22.46 -44.04 -28.68
N ASN A 704 22.48 -42.78 -28.28
CA ASN A 704 23.60 -41.87 -28.46
C ASN A 704 23.74 -40.95 -27.22
N PRO A 705 24.82 -40.17 -27.07
CA PRO A 705 25.01 -39.27 -25.93
C PRO A 705 23.92 -38.22 -25.73
N LEU A 706 23.04 -38.02 -26.72
CA LEU A 706 21.99 -37.01 -26.76
C LEU A 706 20.58 -37.60 -26.70
N TYR A 707 20.37 -38.89 -26.95
CA TYR A 707 19.09 -39.57 -26.84
C TYR A 707 19.21 -41.11 -26.81
N TYR A 708 18.26 -41.75 -26.15
CA TYR A 708 17.96 -43.18 -26.15
C TYR A 708 16.54 -43.36 -26.70
N SER A 709 16.28 -44.33 -27.58
CA SER A 709 14.94 -44.66 -28.07
C SER A 709 14.76 -46.17 -28.19
N ASP A 710 13.65 -46.69 -27.67
CA ASP A 710 13.24 -48.10 -27.77
C ASP A 710 11.81 -48.18 -28.30
N GLU A 711 11.57 -49.04 -29.28
CA GLU A 711 10.31 -49.19 -30.01
C GLU A 711 10.05 -50.69 -30.23
N GLU A 712 9.03 -51.26 -29.58
CA GLU A 712 8.66 -52.67 -29.70
C GLU A 712 7.23 -52.79 -30.24
N SER A 713 7.08 -53.51 -31.36
CA SER A 713 5.80 -53.67 -32.05
C SER A 713 5.35 -55.13 -31.98
N ALA A 714 4.76 -55.49 -30.83
CA ALA A 714 3.99 -56.71 -30.67
C ALA A 714 2.67 -56.38 -29.97
N SER A 715 1.60 -56.16 -30.74
CA SER A 715 0.21 -56.00 -30.24
C SER A 715 -0.06 -54.86 -29.23
N GLY A 716 0.81 -53.85 -29.21
CA GLY A 716 0.58 -52.59 -28.50
C GLY A 716 1.84 -51.73 -28.52
N ASN A 717 1.80 -50.61 -29.25
CA ASN A 717 2.89 -49.64 -29.46
C ASN A 717 3.46 -49.03 -28.18
N TYR A 718 4.47 -49.63 -27.52
CA TYR A 718 5.27 -48.88 -26.55
C TYR A 718 6.49 -48.30 -27.27
N SER A 719 6.56 -46.97 -27.33
CA SER A 719 7.78 -46.23 -27.66
C SER A 719 8.29 -45.61 -26.36
N TYR A 720 9.60 -45.66 -26.11
CA TYR A 720 10.29 -44.90 -25.07
C TYR A 720 11.38 -44.07 -25.74
N SER A 721 11.49 -42.78 -25.44
CA SER A 721 12.60 -41.96 -25.94
C SER A 721 13.11 -40.99 -24.87
N LEU A 722 14.32 -41.21 -24.37
CA LEU A 722 14.98 -40.35 -23.37
C LEU A 722 15.99 -39.45 -24.08
N PHE A 723 15.76 -38.14 -24.14
CA PHE A 723 16.73 -37.18 -24.67
C PHE A 723 17.69 -36.73 -23.55
N VAL A 724 19.00 -36.74 -23.80
CA VAL A 724 20.05 -36.19 -22.92
C VAL A 724 20.65 -34.92 -23.55
N PRO A 725 20.01 -33.75 -23.48
CA PRO A 725 20.75 -32.50 -23.62
C PRO A 725 21.59 -32.29 -22.35
N LEU A 726 22.46 -31.29 -22.36
CA LEU A 726 23.04 -30.65 -21.17
C LEU A 726 21.98 -30.18 -20.13
N ILE A 727 20.67 -30.43 -20.35
CA ILE A 727 19.50 -30.25 -19.46
C ILE A 727 18.44 -31.30 -19.89
N PRO A 728 17.94 -32.23 -19.05
CA PRO A 728 17.04 -33.31 -19.50
C PRO A 728 15.64 -32.82 -19.91
N LEU A 729 15.10 -33.31 -21.05
CA LEU A 729 13.77 -32.96 -21.59
C LEU A 729 13.02 -34.23 -22.10
N PHE A 730 11.97 -34.66 -21.36
CA PHE A 730 10.81 -35.54 -21.71
C PHE A 730 10.80 -37.06 -21.35
N TYR A 731 9.61 -37.68 -21.04
CA TYR A 731 8.91 -38.72 -21.89
C TYR A 731 7.61 -39.44 -21.38
N HIS A 732 6.49 -39.47 -22.16
CA HIS A 732 5.70 -40.65 -22.64
C HIS A 732 4.30 -40.37 -23.28
N GLY A 733 3.91 -41.15 -24.31
CA GLY A 733 2.54 -41.31 -24.83
C GLY A 733 2.34 -42.53 -25.75
N LYS A 734 1.21 -43.26 -25.61
CA LYS A 734 0.84 -44.44 -26.42
C LYS A 734 -0.59 -44.36 -26.93
N GLU A 735 -0.78 -44.74 -28.20
CA GLU A 735 -2.06 -44.88 -28.89
C GLU A 735 -2.25 -46.37 -29.30
N SER A 736 -3.43 -46.94 -29.05
CA SER A 736 -3.85 -48.22 -29.65
C SER A 736 -5.36 -48.23 -29.85
N ASP A 737 -5.77 -48.75 -31.01
CA ASP A 737 -7.13 -48.80 -31.56
C ASP A 737 -8.15 -49.49 -30.66
N SER A 738 -8.67 -48.79 -29.65
CA SER A 738 -10.09 -48.81 -29.27
C SER A 738 -10.35 -47.94 -28.02
N ARG A 739 -10.91 -46.75 -28.27
CA ARG A 739 -11.79 -45.98 -27.38
C ARG A 739 -11.24 -45.38 -26.06
N MET A 740 -9.94 -45.31 -25.79
CA MET A 740 -9.41 -44.51 -24.64
C MET A 740 -7.94 -44.08 -24.84
N SER A 741 -7.60 -42.81 -24.61
CA SER A 741 -6.19 -42.35 -24.53
C SER A 741 -5.95 -41.44 -23.31
N SER A 742 -4.80 -41.62 -22.66
CA SER A 742 -4.30 -40.80 -21.54
C SER A 742 -2.79 -40.56 -21.69
N ALA A 743 -2.32 -39.35 -21.36
CA ALA A 743 -0.92 -38.96 -21.39
C ALA A 743 -0.58 -37.96 -20.26
N THR A 744 0.59 -38.13 -19.66
CA THR A 744 1.08 -37.34 -18.50
C THR A 744 2.56 -37.00 -18.68
N THR A 745 2.96 -35.74 -18.48
CA THR A 745 4.41 -35.37 -18.41
C THR A 745 4.68 -34.12 -17.55
N ILE A 746 5.82 -34.15 -16.85
CA ILE A 746 6.31 -33.18 -15.86
C ILE A 746 7.75 -32.74 -16.18
N THR A 747 8.07 -31.45 -16.06
CA THR A 747 9.43 -30.86 -16.16
C THR A 747 9.58 -29.71 -15.14
N PRO A 748 10.77 -29.08 -14.95
CA PRO A 748 10.92 -27.94 -14.02
C PRO A 748 10.01 -26.72 -14.30
N LEU A 749 9.22 -26.72 -15.39
CA LEU A 749 8.24 -25.67 -15.73
C LEU A 749 6.77 -26.15 -15.88
N PHE A 750 6.39 -27.43 -15.72
CA PHE A 750 4.99 -27.83 -15.94
C PHE A 750 4.54 -29.14 -15.26
N TYR A 751 3.23 -29.23 -14.94
CA TYR A 751 2.48 -30.47 -14.68
C TYR A 751 1.30 -30.53 -15.69
N TYR A 752 1.23 -31.58 -16.52
CA TYR A 752 0.16 -31.80 -17.51
C TYR A 752 -0.50 -33.17 -17.32
N ASN A 753 -1.83 -33.21 -17.24
CA ASN A 753 -2.64 -34.42 -17.33
C ASN A 753 -3.86 -34.20 -18.24
N SER A 754 -4.16 -35.14 -19.14
CA SER A 754 -5.37 -35.11 -19.98
C SER A 754 -6.00 -36.49 -20.15
N GLU A 755 -7.33 -36.57 -19.96
CA GLU A 755 -8.18 -37.68 -20.38
C GLU A 755 -9.15 -37.20 -21.47
N LYS A 756 -9.49 -38.05 -22.45
CA LYS A 756 -10.63 -37.82 -23.36
C LYS A 756 -11.30 -39.14 -23.79
N ILE A 757 -12.62 -39.18 -23.67
CA ILE A 757 -13.53 -40.17 -24.29
C ILE A 757 -14.27 -39.45 -25.44
N LYS A 758 -14.34 -40.02 -26.65
CA LYS A 758 -15.16 -39.45 -27.74
C LYS A 758 -16.60 -39.98 -27.64
N GLY A 759 -17.58 -39.08 -27.44
CA GLY A 759 -19.00 -39.41 -27.61
C GLY A 759 -19.99 -38.31 -27.24
N GLU A 760 -19.89 -37.73 -26.05
CA GLU A 760 -20.74 -36.65 -25.53
C GLU A 760 -19.91 -35.81 -24.54
N GLU A 761 -20.29 -34.55 -24.32
CA GLU A 761 -19.54 -33.52 -23.60
C GLU A 761 -19.08 -33.93 -22.18
N ILE A 762 -17.96 -33.31 -21.78
CA ILE A 762 -17.30 -33.26 -20.46
C ILE A 762 -16.14 -34.26 -20.29
N SER A 763 -14.91 -33.73 -20.38
CA SER A 763 -13.74 -34.32 -19.73
C SER A 763 -12.89 -33.21 -19.11
N TYR A 764 -12.61 -33.38 -17.82
CA TYR A 764 -11.92 -32.47 -16.93
C TYR A 764 -10.40 -32.54 -17.20
N SER A 765 -9.74 -31.40 -17.39
CA SER A 765 -8.30 -31.28 -17.07
C SER A 765 -8.14 -30.19 -16.03
N SER A 766 -7.57 -30.56 -14.87
CA SER A 766 -7.20 -29.63 -13.82
C SER A 766 -5.69 -29.68 -13.61
N SER A 767 -5.05 -28.53 -13.64
CA SER A 767 -3.86 -28.22 -12.82
C SER A 767 -3.59 -26.71 -12.79
N THR A 768 -3.29 -26.26 -11.58
CA THR A 768 -3.33 -24.89 -11.02
C THR A 768 -2.14 -24.80 -10.05
N LEU A 769 -1.37 -23.73 -9.78
CA LEU A 769 -0.90 -22.50 -10.47
C LEU A 769 0.12 -21.78 -9.51
N LEU A 770 0.98 -20.86 -10.02
CA LEU A 770 1.49 -19.58 -9.41
C LEU A 770 2.84 -19.46 -8.63
N PHE A 771 3.75 -18.66 -9.26
CA PHE A 771 4.70 -17.60 -8.79
C PHE A 771 6.10 -17.93 -8.17
N PRO A 772 7.13 -17.06 -8.37
CA PRO A 772 7.60 -16.42 -9.60
C PRO A 772 9.12 -16.61 -9.79
N LEU A 773 9.56 -17.47 -10.71
CA LEU A 773 10.94 -17.43 -11.23
C LEU A 773 10.90 -17.59 -12.76
N LEU A 774 11.00 -16.44 -13.44
CA LEU A 774 11.39 -16.18 -14.83
C LEU A 774 11.47 -17.41 -15.79
N PRO A 775 10.43 -17.71 -16.60
CA PRO A 775 10.49 -18.80 -17.58
C PRO A 775 11.47 -18.48 -18.71
N VAL A 776 12.57 -19.23 -18.85
CA VAL A 776 13.68 -18.90 -19.79
C VAL A 776 13.23 -18.72 -21.24
N PHE A 777 12.39 -19.61 -21.78
CA PHE A 777 11.71 -19.44 -23.07
C PHE A 777 10.47 -20.33 -23.12
N TYR A 778 9.32 -19.78 -23.46
CA TYR A 778 7.99 -20.39 -23.60
C TYR A 778 7.48 -20.01 -24.98
N ARG A 779 6.84 -20.93 -25.73
CA ARG A 779 6.19 -20.66 -27.03
C ARG A 779 5.04 -21.65 -27.23
N HIS A 780 3.83 -21.16 -27.42
CA HIS A 780 2.59 -21.89 -27.62
C HIS A 780 1.87 -21.32 -28.84
N SER A 781 1.34 -22.15 -29.73
CA SER A 781 0.54 -21.68 -30.88
C SER A 781 -0.60 -22.65 -31.17
N SER A 782 -1.83 -22.14 -31.29
CA SER A 782 -3.05 -22.92 -31.52
C SER A 782 -4.03 -22.13 -32.39
N GLY A 783 -4.15 -22.48 -33.67
CA GLY A 783 -4.97 -21.73 -34.63
C GLY A 783 -4.35 -20.36 -34.97
N GLU A 784 -5.12 -19.29 -34.79
CA GLU A 784 -4.64 -17.89 -34.91
C GLU A 784 -3.90 -17.42 -33.64
N TYR A 785 -3.96 -18.18 -32.54
CA TYR A 785 -3.27 -17.89 -31.29
C TYR A 785 -1.77 -18.29 -31.34
N SER A 786 -0.88 -17.42 -30.88
CA SER A 786 0.58 -17.58 -30.80
C SER A 786 1.13 -16.75 -29.63
N HIS A 787 1.75 -17.40 -28.65
CA HIS A 787 2.24 -16.78 -27.43
C HIS A 787 3.64 -17.29 -27.10
N TRP A 788 4.65 -16.42 -26.99
CA TRP A 788 5.99 -16.77 -26.52
C TRP A 788 6.50 -15.83 -25.43
N ASN A 789 7.34 -16.31 -24.53
CA ASN A 789 7.87 -15.57 -23.39
C ASN A 789 9.32 -15.99 -23.11
N PHE A 790 10.27 -15.08 -22.99
CA PHE A 790 11.68 -15.30 -22.68
C PHE A 790 12.06 -14.63 -21.35
N LEU A 791 12.51 -15.44 -20.41
CA LEU A 791 12.85 -15.10 -19.02
C LEU A 791 11.76 -14.34 -18.23
N GLY A 792 10.49 -14.29 -18.63
CA GLY A 792 9.54 -13.32 -18.07
C GLY A 792 9.93 -11.85 -18.29
N VAL A 793 11.05 -11.64 -18.99
CA VAL A 793 11.62 -10.34 -19.37
C VAL A 793 11.12 -9.96 -20.74
N LEU A 794 10.81 -10.89 -21.65
CA LEU A 794 10.24 -10.65 -22.97
C LEU A 794 9.01 -11.55 -23.10
N ASP A 795 7.89 -11.08 -23.59
CA ASP A 795 6.63 -11.82 -23.76
C ASP A 795 5.97 -11.31 -25.02
N ARG A 796 5.30 -12.17 -25.77
CA ARG A 796 4.54 -11.81 -26.96
C ARG A 796 3.39 -12.78 -27.14
N CYS A 797 2.16 -12.31 -27.05
CA CYS A 797 0.94 -13.04 -27.38
C CYS A 797 0.32 -12.46 -28.66
N SER A 798 -0.41 -13.26 -29.42
CA SER A 798 -1.17 -12.90 -30.61
C SER A 798 -2.29 -13.90 -30.74
N ASP A 799 -3.45 -13.48 -31.19
CA ASP A 799 -4.69 -14.21 -31.43
C ASP A 799 -5.51 -13.38 -32.44
N LYS A 800 -6.67 -13.89 -32.86
CA LYS A 800 -7.55 -13.23 -33.84
C LYS A 800 -7.87 -11.77 -33.49
N ASP A 801 -8.23 -11.53 -32.24
CA ASP A 801 -8.67 -10.24 -31.73
C ASP A 801 -7.79 -9.75 -30.57
N TYR A 802 -6.64 -10.37 -30.33
CA TYR A 802 -5.77 -10.02 -29.20
C TYR A 802 -4.28 -10.13 -29.54
N SER A 803 -3.45 -9.16 -29.20
CA SER A 803 -2.01 -9.32 -29.16
C SER A 803 -1.42 -8.64 -27.93
N ARG A 804 -0.25 -9.09 -27.51
CA ARG A 804 0.50 -8.56 -26.37
C ARG A 804 1.98 -8.63 -26.72
N PHE A 805 2.77 -7.69 -26.26
CA PHE A 805 4.21 -7.81 -26.18
C PHE A 805 4.70 -7.11 -24.92
N PHE A 806 5.57 -7.73 -24.14
CA PHE A 806 6.01 -7.18 -22.87
C PHE A 806 7.49 -7.47 -22.63
N LEU A 807 8.30 -6.41 -22.51
CA LEU A 807 9.69 -6.42 -22.10
C LEU A 807 9.82 -5.93 -20.63
N PHE A 808 9.79 -6.78 -19.60
CA PHE A 808 9.89 -6.35 -18.20
C PHE A 808 11.25 -5.72 -17.82
N PRO A 809 11.28 -4.63 -17.02
CA PRO A 809 10.20 -3.69 -16.73
C PRO A 809 10.08 -2.57 -17.78
N VAL A 810 10.85 -2.66 -18.88
CA VAL A 810 11.12 -1.58 -19.83
C VAL A 810 9.95 -1.22 -20.72
N TYR A 811 9.21 -2.17 -21.28
CA TYR A 811 8.17 -1.91 -22.26
C TYR A 811 7.02 -2.92 -22.16
N TYR A 812 5.79 -2.52 -22.46
CA TYR A 812 4.60 -3.35 -22.55
C TYR A 812 3.75 -2.82 -23.71
N THR A 813 3.02 -3.67 -24.40
CA THR A 813 1.99 -3.30 -25.38
C THR A 813 0.95 -4.41 -25.49
N THR A 814 -0.30 -4.04 -25.68
CA THR A 814 -1.41 -4.94 -26.02
C THR A 814 -2.22 -4.38 -27.16
N GLU A 815 -2.95 -5.24 -27.86
CA GLU A 815 -3.98 -4.91 -28.83
C GLU A 815 -5.17 -5.84 -28.54
N GLU A 816 -6.35 -5.35 -28.17
CA GLU A 816 -7.52 -6.19 -27.89
C GLU A 816 -8.74 -5.61 -28.61
N SER A 817 -9.36 -6.37 -29.50
CA SER A 817 -10.54 -5.97 -30.29
C SER A 817 -10.40 -4.60 -30.97
N GLY A 818 -9.20 -4.24 -31.42
CA GLY A 818 -8.88 -2.96 -32.06
C GLY A 818 -8.30 -1.88 -31.12
N GLU A 819 -8.29 -2.10 -29.81
CA GLU A 819 -7.70 -1.21 -28.81
C GLU A 819 -6.24 -1.54 -28.57
N LYS A 820 -5.32 -0.64 -28.94
CA LYS A 820 -3.89 -0.75 -28.64
C LYS A 820 -3.57 -0.04 -27.33
N HIS A 821 -2.73 -0.64 -26.49
CA HIS A 821 -2.14 -0.02 -25.31
C HIS A 821 -0.64 -0.30 -25.29
N SER A 822 0.15 0.56 -24.65
CA SER A 822 1.59 0.47 -24.57
C SER A 822 2.12 1.25 -23.37
N ASN A 823 3.22 0.81 -22.79
CA ASN A 823 3.84 1.42 -21.62
C ASN A 823 5.36 1.23 -21.65
N ILE A 824 6.14 2.19 -21.14
CA ILE A 824 7.58 2.12 -20.91
C ILE A 824 7.85 2.46 -19.44
N LEU A 825 8.41 1.51 -18.68
CA LEU A 825 8.86 1.69 -17.29
C LEU A 825 7.80 2.20 -16.29
N GLY A 826 6.52 2.19 -16.63
CA GLY A 826 5.47 2.89 -15.87
C GLY A 826 5.54 4.42 -15.98
N ILE A 827 6.46 4.94 -16.80
CA ILE A 827 6.69 6.38 -16.98
C ILE A 827 5.97 6.87 -18.23
N ILE A 828 6.16 6.24 -19.40
CA ILE A 828 5.51 6.64 -20.65
C ILE A 828 4.44 5.62 -20.98
N ASP A 829 3.20 6.02 -21.22
CA ASP A 829 2.07 5.13 -21.47
C ASP A 829 1.21 5.69 -22.59
N TRP A 830 0.71 4.86 -23.49
CA TRP A 830 -0.17 5.30 -24.56
C TRP A 830 -1.14 4.21 -25.01
N SER A 831 -2.37 4.59 -25.31
CA SER A 831 -3.37 3.74 -25.94
C SER A 831 -4.08 4.42 -27.10
N SER A 832 -4.67 3.63 -27.98
CA SER A 832 -5.51 4.08 -29.09
C SER A 832 -6.53 3.00 -29.43
N SER A 833 -7.81 3.34 -29.44
CA SER A 833 -8.92 2.58 -30.01
C SER A 833 -9.57 3.35 -31.17
N GLU A 834 -10.69 2.86 -31.71
CA GLU A 834 -11.39 3.50 -32.84
C GLU A 834 -11.91 4.91 -32.47
N ASP A 835 -12.39 5.09 -31.24
CA ASP A 835 -12.98 6.33 -30.75
C ASP A 835 -12.18 7.02 -29.63
N SER A 836 -11.03 6.46 -29.22
CA SER A 836 -10.22 7.04 -28.14
C SER A 836 -8.72 6.92 -28.35
N SER A 837 -7.94 7.83 -27.79
CA SER A 837 -6.50 7.70 -27.62
C SER A 837 -6.05 8.32 -26.30
N ARG A 838 -4.97 7.80 -25.72
CA ARG A 838 -4.34 8.34 -24.50
C ARG A 838 -2.83 8.30 -24.69
N PHE A 839 -2.13 9.27 -24.15
CA PHE A 839 -0.68 9.30 -24.04
C PHE A 839 -0.28 10.06 -22.78
N PHE A 840 0.49 9.47 -21.87
CA PHE A 840 1.02 10.18 -20.71
C PHE A 840 2.48 9.83 -20.42
N ILE A 841 3.20 10.78 -19.85
CA ILE A 841 4.56 10.66 -19.33
C ILE A 841 4.49 11.08 -17.86
N PHE A 842 4.54 10.17 -16.89
CA PHE A 842 4.44 10.49 -15.48
C PHE A 842 5.68 11.23 -14.95
N PRO A 843 5.53 12.34 -14.17
CA PRO A 843 4.34 13.20 -13.99
C PRO A 843 4.34 14.40 -14.96
N LEU A 844 5.10 14.34 -16.07
CA LEU A 844 5.42 15.44 -16.97
C LEU A 844 4.32 15.83 -17.97
N TYR A 845 3.62 14.86 -18.58
CA TYR A 845 2.68 15.10 -19.67
C TYR A 845 1.52 14.11 -19.64
N TYR A 846 0.34 14.52 -20.08
CA TYR A 846 -0.85 13.69 -20.23
C TYR A 846 -1.67 14.21 -21.41
N SER A 847 -2.27 13.32 -22.18
CA SER A 847 -3.02 13.62 -23.38
C SER A 847 -4.10 12.56 -23.55
N THR A 848 -5.35 12.95 -23.81
CA THR A 848 -6.42 12.02 -24.21
C THR A 848 -7.24 12.59 -25.34
N GLU A 849 -7.81 11.71 -26.15
CA GLU A 849 -8.87 11.98 -27.10
C GLU A 849 -9.95 10.92 -26.87
N GLU A 850 -11.22 11.27 -26.67
CA GLU A 850 -12.30 10.29 -26.44
C GLU A 850 -13.60 10.84 -27.02
N SER A 851 -14.19 10.15 -28.01
CA SER A 851 -15.47 10.55 -28.64
C SER A 851 -15.53 12.02 -29.10
N GLY A 852 -14.40 12.54 -29.60
CA GLY A 852 -14.27 13.92 -30.07
C GLY A 852 -13.83 14.94 -29.00
N GLU A 853 -13.73 14.53 -27.74
CA GLU A 853 -13.13 15.35 -26.67
C GLU A 853 -11.61 15.19 -26.67
N LYS A 854 -10.85 16.26 -26.46
CA LYS A 854 -9.38 16.25 -26.36
C LYS A 854 -8.95 16.86 -25.04
N HIS A 855 -7.94 16.30 -24.38
CA HIS A 855 -7.35 16.83 -23.15
C HIS A 855 -5.84 16.73 -23.23
N HIS A 856 -5.13 17.75 -22.81
CA HIS A 856 -3.68 17.80 -22.70
C HIS A 856 -3.30 18.44 -21.37
N ASN A 857 -2.30 17.91 -20.69
CA ASN A 857 -1.77 18.45 -19.45
C ASN A 857 -0.24 18.30 -19.41
N ILE A 858 0.47 19.33 -18.96
CA ILE A 858 1.91 19.34 -18.71
C ILE A 858 2.15 19.67 -17.24
N LEU A 859 2.76 18.75 -16.49
CA LEU A 859 3.18 18.91 -15.10
C LEU A 859 2.08 19.25 -14.09
N GLY A 860 0.79 19.14 -14.47
CA GLY A 860 -0.31 19.72 -13.70
C GLY A 860 -0.36 21.26 -13.71
N ILE A 861 0.54 21.90 -14.44
CA ILE A 861 0.66 23.36 -14.53
C ILE A 861 -0.07 23.85 -15.77
N ILE A 862 0.21 23.27 -16.94
CA ILE A 862 -0.42 23.69 -18.19
C ILE A 862 -1.47 22.67 -18.59
N ASP A 863 -2.70 23.08 -18.85
CA ASP A 863 -3.82 22.20 -19.17
C ASP A 863 -4.60 22.76 -20.37
N TRP A 864 -5.09 21.91 -21.28
CA TRP A 864 -5.92 22.29 -22.42
C TRP A 864 -6.95 21.20 -22.67
N TRP A 865 -8.24 21.52 -22.66
CA TRP A 865 -9.31 20.57 -22.95
C TRP A 865 -10.30 21.14 -23.98
N THR A 866 -10.73 20.30 -24.92
CA THR A 866 -11.73 20.61 -25.94
C THR A 866 -12.84 19.56 -25.83
N GLY A 867 -14.05 19.96 -25.48
CA GLY A 867 -15.21 19.08 -25.38
C GLY A 867 -15.91 18.81 -26.71
N SER A 868 -16.77 17.80 -26.71
CA SER A 868 -17.50 17.30 -27.89
C SER A 868 -18.47 18.32 -28.48
N GLU A 869 -19.00 19.23 -27.67
CA GLU A 869 -19.89 20.32 -28.09
C GLU A 869 -19.14 21.59 -28.56
N GLY A 870 -17.82 21.53 -28.68
CA GLY A 870 -16.97 22.64 -29.16
C GLY A 870 -16.59 23.65 -28.08
N VAL A 871 -16.84 23.33 -26.80
CA VAL A 871 -16.30 24.06 -25.65
C VAL A 871 -14.81 23.82 -25.57
N GLU A 872 -14.00 24.86 -25.50
CA GLU A 872 -12.56 24.77 -25.30
C GLU A 872 -12.17 25.43 -23.98
N THR A 873 -11.17 24.87 -23.32
CA THR A 873 -10.60 25.36 -22.07
C THR A 873 -9.09 25.23 -22.10
N SER A 874 -8.40 26.16 -21.46
CA SER A 874 -6.95 26.10 -21.32
C SER A 874 -6.47 26.83 -20.08
N MET A 875 -5.32 26.45 -19.53
CA MET A 875 -4.86 26.88 -18.22
C MET A 875 -3.33 26.82 -18.10
N VAL A 876 -2.75 27.74 -17.34
CA VAL A 876 -1.38 27.70 -16.81
C VAL A 876 -1.47 28.09 -15.33
N PHE A 877 -1.46 27.12 -14.41
CA PHE A 877 -1.61 27.38 -12.97
C PHE A 877 -0.49 28.25 -12.39
N PRO A 878 -0.79 29.21 -11.49
CA PRO A 878 -2.10 29.83 -11.24
C PRO A 878 -2.36 31.03 -12.17
N LEU A 879 -1.49 31.30 -13.15
CA LEU A 879 -1.38 32.56 -13.89
C LEU A 879 -2.41 32.76 -15.00
N TYR A 880 -2.90 31.70 -15.64
CA TYR A 880 -3.76 31.77 -16.83
C TYR A 880 -4.88 30.72 -16.74
N TRP A 881 -6.10 31.09 -17.10
CA TRP A 881 -7.19 30.16 -17.36
C TRP A 881 -8.12 30.77 -18.40
N TRP A 882 -8.57 29.99 -19.37
CA TRP A 882 -9.51 30.40 -20.40
C TRP A 882 -10.51 29.27 -20.62
N SER A 883 -11.76 29.63 -20.92
CA SER A 883 -12.82 28.71 -21.25
C SER A 883 -13.79 29.40 -22.19
N GLY A 884 -14.24 28.78 -23.27
CA GLY A 884 -15.22 29.38 -24.16
C GLY A 884 -15.79 28.42 -25.18
N ASP A 885 -16.88 28.85 -25.79
CA ASP A 885 -17.60 28.15 -26.86
C ASP A 885 -18.07 29.19 -27.91
N ARG A 886 -19.13 28.87 -28.68
CA ARG A 886 -19.70 29.80 -29.67
C ARG A 886 -20.50 30.95 -29.07
N ASP A 887 -21.05 30.77 -27.87
CA ASP A 887 -21.97 31.70 -27.24
C ASP A 887 -21.27 32.59 -26.21
N GLY A 888 -20.15 32.14 -25.65
CA GLY A 888 -19.47 32.82 -24.56
C GLY A 888 -17.99 32.48 -24.38
N SER A 889 -17.29 33.31 -23.62
CA SER A 889 -15.93 32.98 -23.17
C SER A 889 -15.55 33.71 -21.89
N SER A 890 -14.61 33.10 -21.19
CA SER A 890 -14.02 33.55 -19.94
C SER A 890 -12.50 33.44 -20.02
N LEU A 891 -11.78 34.40 -19.45
CA LEU A 891 -10.32 34.49 -19.42
C LEU A 891 -9.89 35.04 -18.06
N VAL A 892 -8.93 34.42 -17.41
CA VAL A 892 -8.32 34.85 -16.16
C VAL A 892 -6.81 34.92 -16.37
N LEU A 893 -6.20 36.07 -16.06
CA LEU A 893 -4.76 36.23 -15.91
C LEU A 893 -4.47 36.67 -14.47
N PHE A 894 -4.30 35.70 -13.57
CA PHE A 894 -4.15 36.00 -12.14
C PHE A 894 -2.83 36.74 -11.84
N PRO A 895 -2.82 37.68 -10.87
CA PRO A 895 -3.96 38.24 -10.15
C PRO A 895 -4.55 39.49 -10.82
N LEU A 896 -4.10 39.84 -12.03
CA LEU A 896 -4.28 41.18 -12.59
C LEU A 896 -5.46 41.32 -13.55
N PHE A 897 -6.00 40.24 -14.10
CA PHE A 897 -7.07 40.34 -15.08
C PHE A 897 -8.03 39.16 -14.96
N SER A 898 -9.33 39.41 -15.13
CA SER A 898 -10.29 38.37 -15.45
C SER A 898 -11.41 38.92 -16.34
N TYR A 899 -12.06 38.06 -17.09
CA TYR A 899 -13.16 38.34 -17.97
C TYR A 899 -14.06 37.12 -17.98
N PHE A 900 -15.37 37.29 -17.86
CA PHE A 900 -16.35 36.22 -17.87
C PHE A 900 -17.56 36.67 -18.68
N ASN A 901 -17.98 35.87 -19.66
CA ASN A 901 -19.14 36.12 -20.53
C ASN A 901 -19.74 34.77 -20.94
N ASN A 902 -20.22 33.99 -19.97
CA ASN A 902 -20.78 32.65 -20.21
C ASN A 902 -22.31 32.62 -20.13
N GLU A 903 -22.95 33.62 -19.51
CA GLU A 903 -24.41 33.71 -19.42
C GLU A 903 -24.95 34.78 -20.39
N PRO A 904 -26.07 34.53 -21.08
CA PRO A 904 -26.65 35.49 -22.02
C PRO A 904 -26.96 36.84 -21.35
N GLY A 905 -26.24 37.88 -21.76
CA GLY A 905 -26.43 39.23 -21.24
C GLY A 905 -25.66 39.55 -19.96
N GLU A 906 -24.86 38.62 -19.42
CA GLU A 906 -23.98 38.87 -18.29
C GLU A 906 -22.50 38.92 -18.69
N LYS A 907 -21.83 40.02 -18.32
CA LYS A 907 -20.41 40.23 -18.58
C LYS A 907 -19.72 40.72 -17.33
N THR A 908 -18.61 40.10 -16.97
CA THR A 908 -17.78 40.54 -15.85
C THR A 908 -16.35 40.74 -16.31
N ARG A 909 -15.70 41.81 -15.88
CA ARG A 909 -14.30 42.11 -16.17
C ARG A 909 -13.58 42.62 -14.93
N PHE A 910 -12.39 42.11 -14.67
CA PHE A 910 -11.48 42.60 -13.65
C PHE A 910 -10.15 43.00 -14.29
N VAL A 911 -9.58 44.15 -13.91
CA VAL A 911 -8.27 44.64 -14.36
C VAL A 911 -7.60 45.37 -13.19
N ALA A 912 -6.55 44.78 -12.61
CA ALA A 912 -5.69 45.36 -11.59
C ALA A 912 -6.46 46.04 -10.43
N GLY A 913 -7.48 45.38 -9.91
CA GLY A 913 -8.32 45.89 -8.82
C GLY A 913 -9.61 46.58 -9.27
N ALA A 914 -9.72 46.95 -10.55
CA ALA A 914 -10.96 47.48 -11.13
C ALA A 914 -11.85 46.35 -11.63
N TYR A 915 -13.10 46.33 -11.23
CA TYR A 915 -14.13 45.33 -11.49
C TYR A 915 -15.29 46.03 -12.22
N TRP A 916 -15.73 45.45 -13.34
CA TRP A 916 -16.91 45.86 -14.09
C TRP A 916 -17.82 44.66 -14.24
N HIS A 917 -19.12 44.84 -14.03
CA HIS A 917 -20.13 43.80 -14.24
C HIS A 917 -21.34 44.42 -14.92
N GLU A 918 -21.85 43.75 -15.95
CA GLU A 918 -23.03 44.12 -16.71
C GLU A 918 -23.98 42.93 -16.65
N SER A 919 -25.24 43.16 -16.29
CA SER A 919 -26.30 42.17 -16.30
C SER A 919 -27.59 42.81 -16.84
N PRO A 920 -28.63 42.03 -17.20
CA PRO A 920 -29.91 42.59 -17.63
C PRO A 920 -30.60 43.48 -16.58
N THR A 921 -30.23 43.37 -15.30
CA THR A 921 -30.89 44.08 -14.20
C THR A 921 -30.07 45.22 -13.61
N TYR A 922 -28.74 45.16 -13.69
CA TYR A 922 -27.85 46.21 -13.20
C TYR A 922 -26.45 46.18 -13.84
N GLU A 923 -25.78 47.32 -13.83
CA GLU A 923 -24.35 47.50 -14.12
C GLU A 923 -23.60 47.85 -12.84
N ARG A 924 -22.35 47.42 -12.69
CA ARG A 924 -21.49 47.76 -11.54
C ARG A 924 -20.06 48.05 -11.97
N GLN A 925 -19.44 49.04 -11.34
CA GLN A 925 -18.03 49.42 -11.51
C GLN A 925 -17.41 49.61 -10.12
N ASN A 926 -16.44 48.80 -9.74
CA ASN A 926 -15.80 48.83 -8.42
C ASN A 926 -14.28 48.90 -8.58
N PHE A 927 -13.59 49.69 -7.78
CA PHE A 927 -12.14 49.70 -7.68
C PHE A 927 -11.74 49.43 -6.23
N LEU A 928 -11.43 48.17 -5.91
CA LEU A 928 -11.01 47.71 -4.58
C LEU A 928 -11.91 48.19 -3.41
N TYR A 929 -13.20 48.43 -3.67
CA TYR A 929 -14.13 49.12 -2.75
C TYR A 929 -13.72 50.54 -2.32
N LEU A 930 -12.64 51.09 -2.86
CA LEU A 930 -12.30 52.51 -2.72
C LEU A 930 -13.26 53.39 -3.51
N PHE A 931 -13.79 52.86 -4.60
CA PHE A 931 -14.89 53.40 -5.38
C PHE A 931 -15.79 52.25 -5.82
N ASP A 932 -17.10 52.41 -5.72
CA ASP A 932 -18.12 51.47 -6.20
C ASP A 932 -19.23 52.29 -6.84
N HIS A 933 -19.73 51.85 -7.98
CA HIS A 933 -20.83 52.47 -8.68
C HIS A 933 -21.73 51.35 -9.19
N LYS A 934 -22.98 51.33 -8.75
CA LYS A 934 -23.98 50.34 -9.14
C LYS A 934 -25.19 51.05 -9.72
N LYS A 935 -25.53 50.74 -10.97
CA LYS A 935 -26.65 51.31 -11.70
C LYS A 935 -27.69 50.23 -11.96
N TYR A 936 -28.88 50.38 -11.39
CA TYR A 936 -29.99 49.47 -11.61
C TYR A 936 -30.73 49.87 -12.90
N ILE A 937 -30.89 48.90 -13.81
CA ILE A 937 -31.47 49.07 -15.14
C ILE A 937 -32.98 48.75 -15.17
N ASP A 938 -33.55 48.19 -14.08
CA ASP A 938 -35.00 47.91 -13.98
C ASP A 938 -35.84 49.17 -14.27
N GLU A 939 -36.67 49.10 -15.32
CA GLU A 939 -37.55 50.19 -15.78
C GLU A 939 -38.49 50.71 -14.68
N ARG A 940 -38.81 49.89 -13.66
CA ARG A 940 -39.73 50.29 -12.59
C ARG A 940 -39.09 51.17 -11.51
N TYR A 941 -37.80 50.99 -11.22
CA TYR A 941 -37.11 51.69 -10.13
C TYR A 941 -35.64 51.97 -10.46
N PRO A 942 -35.36 52.84 -11.45
CA PRO A 942 -33.98 53.19 -11.81
C PRO A 942 -33.31 53.89 -10.62
N ARG A 943 -32.08 53.46 -10.31
CA ARG A 943 -31.29 53.94 -9.18
C ARG A 943 -29.81 53.85 -9.52
N ASP A 944 -29.06 54.90 -9.24
CA ASP A 944 -27.60 54.93 -9.27
C ASP A 944 -27.07 55.03 -7.85
N GLU A 945 -26.27 54.06 -7.43
CA GLU A 945 -25.59 54.03 -6.12
C GLU A 945 -24.10 54.24 -6.34
N TYR A 946 -23.50 55.22 -5.68
CA TYR A 946 -22.06 55.43 -5.60
C TYR A 946 -21.60 55.19 -4.17
N SER A 947 -20.50 54.49 -3.98
CA SER A 947 -19.85 54.32 -2.68
C SER A 947 -18.36 54.57 -2.79
N MET A 948 -17.74 55.11 -1.74
CA MET A 948 -16.30 55.34 -1.68
C MET A 948 -15.73 54.91 -0.33
N LEU A 949 -14.42 54.66 -0.30
CA LEU A 949 -13.64 54.40 0.91
C LEU A 949 -14.28 53.30 1.78
N PHE A 950 -14.54 52.13 1.21
CA PHE A 950 -15.14 50.98 1.89
C PHE A 950 -16.54 51.30 2.45
N THR A 951 -17.40 51.87 1.59
CA THR A 951 -18.80 52.27 1.89
C THR A 951 -18.96 53.29 3.02
N THR A 952 -17.88 53.99 3.40
CA THR A 952 -17.97 55.09 4.37
C THR A 952 -18.54 56.37 3.77
N MET A 953 -18.56 56.50 2.45
CA MET A 953 -19.25 57.57 1.74
C MET A 953 -20.20 56.92 0.73
N GLU A 954 -21.48 57.26 0.77
CA GLU A 954 -22.51 56.70 -0.11
C GLU A 954 -23.30 57.84 -0.75
N LEU A 955 -23.69 57.69 -2.00
CA LEU A 955 -24.55 58.60 -2.74
C LEU A 955 -25.53 57.78 -3.57
N GLU A 956 -26.80 57.83 -3.20
CA GLU A 956 -27.90 57.20 -3.94
C GLU A 956 -28.66 58.27 -4.75
N ILE A 957 -28.89 58.01 -6.03
CA ILE A 957 -29.61 58.90 -6.93
C ILE A 957 -30.73 58.09 -7.60
N THR A 958 -31.97 58.46 -7.31
CA THR A 958 -33.17 58.01 -8.02
C THR A 958 -33.81 59.21 -8.73
N PRO A 959 -34.79 59.01 -9.64
CA PRO A 959 -35.51 60.12 -10.25
C PRO A 959 -36.19 61.07 -9.25
N GLU A 960 -36.67 60.52 -8.12
CA GLU A 960 -37.43 61.26 -7.11
C GLU A 960 -36.58 61.72 -5.91
N ILE A 961 -35.60 60.91 -5.50
CA ILE A 961 -34.82 61.09 -4.26
C ILE A 961 -33.32 61.07 -4.58
N LYS A 962 -32.56 62.00 -4.00
CA LYS A 962 -31.11 61.97 -3.95
C LYS A 962 -30.66 61.98 -2.50
N GLU A 963 -29.86 60.99 -2.10
CA GLU A 963 -29.38 60.81 -0.74
C GLU A 963 -27.86 60.68 -0.70
N MET A 964 -27.18 61.32 0.25
CA MET A 964 -25.73 61.24 0.46
C MET A 964 -25.42 60.99 1.93
N ARG A 965 -24.67 59.94 2.24
CA ARG A 965 -24.30 59.53 3.60
C ARG A 965 -22.78 59.52 3.78
N LEU A 966 -22.30 60.04 4.90
CA LEU A 966 -20.92 59.89 5.37
C LEU A 966 -20.92 59.14 6.72
N LEU A 967 -20.01 58.17 6.85
CA LEU A 967 -19.95 57.21 7.95
C LEU A 967 -21.33 56.60 8.25
N TRP A 968 -21.97 56.03 7.22
CA TRP A 968 -23.30 55.42 7.29
C TRP A 968 -24.40 56.38 7.77
N GLY A 969 -24.23 57.69 7.54
CA GLY A 969 -25.17 58.74 7.96
C GLY A 969 -24.91 59.30 9.36
N THR A 970 -23.96 58.73 10.11
CA THR A 970 -23.67 59.19 11.48
C THR A 970 -22.90 60.50 11.52
N LEU A 971 -21.99 60.74 10.57
CA LEU A 971 -21.26 62.00 10.49
C LEU A 971 -22.06 63.05 9.73
N PHE A 972 -22.66 62.65 8.62
CA PHE A 972 -23.42 63.51 7.73
C PHE A 972 -24.41 62.67 6.93
N ASN A 973 -25.65 63.14 6.82
CA ASN A 973 -26.67 62.64 5.90
C ASN A 973 -27.30 63.81 5.17
N TYR A 974 -27.52 63.69 3.86
CA TYR A 974 -28.26 64.66 3.07
C TYR A 974 -29.26 63.92 2.20
N GLU A 975 -30.54 64.16 2.39
CA GLU A 975 -31.60 63.64 1.55
C GLU A 975 -32.31 64.81 0.86
N SER A 976 -32.67 64.63 -0.41
CA SER A 976 -33.52 65.58 -1.12
C SER A 976 -34.53 64.85 -1.99
N SER A 977 -35.79 65.25 -1.87
CA SER A 977 -36.88 64.71 -2.69
C SER A 977 -37.42 65.78 -3.64
N ARG A 978 -37.30 65.51 -4.94
CA ARG A 978 -37.88 66.35 -6.00
C ARG A 978 -39.41 66.31 -6.00
N LYS A 979 -40.00 65.15 -5.65
CA LYS A 979 -41.46 64.96 -5.62
C LYS A 979 -42.15 65.83 -4.56
N TYR A 980 -41.53 65.94 -3.39
CA TYR A 980 -42.05 66.74 -2.29
C TYR A 980 -41.39 68.12 -2.17
N ASN A 981 -40.48 68.47 -3.10
CA ASN A 981 -39.64 69.66 -3.04
C ASN A 981 -39.07 69.89 -1.63
N SER A 982 -38.42 68.86 -1.09
CA SER A 982 -37.92 68.83 0.28
C SER A 982 -36.46 68.45 0.33
N TYR A 983 -35.77 68.91 1.38
CA TYR A 983 -34.41 68.48 1.70
C TYR A 983 -34.25 68.33 3.20
N GLU A 984 -33.38 67.42 3.60
CA GLU A 984 -32.98 67.20 4.99
C GLU A 984 -31.46 66.99 5.02
N VAL A 985 -30.79 67.69 5.92
CA VAL A 985 -29.37 67.55 6.20
C VAL A 985 -29.25 67.27 7.69
N ASP A 986 -28.59 66.18 8.05
CA ASP A 986 -28.23 65.83 9.41
C ASP A 986 -26.72 65.67 9.53
N ALA A 987 -26.16 66.04 10.68
CA ALA A 987 -24.75 65.88 10.98
C ALA A 987 -24.51 65.56 12.45
N PHE A 988 -23.40 64.88 12.73
CA PHE A 988 -22.93 64.52 14.07
C PHE A 988 -24.01 63.80 14.91
N LEU A 989 -24.50 62.66 14.40
CA LEU A 989 -25.59 61.88 15.03
C LEU A 989 -26.79 62.79 15.28
N TRP A 990 -27.39 63.35 14.23
CA TRP A 990 -28.61 64.20 14.25
C TRP A 990 -28.55 65.46 15.16
N LEU A 991 -27.41 65.75 15.81
CA LEU A 991 -27.25 66.89 16.73
C LEU A 991 -27.31 68.20 15.98
N ALA A 992 -26.73 68.27 14.78
CA ALA A 992 -26.89 69.40 13.89
C ALA A 992 -27.74 68.99 12.69
N GLY A 993 -28.68 69.83 12.28
CA GLY A 993 -29.48 69.54 11.10
C GLY A 993 -30.24 70.74 10.55
N ILE A 994 -30.61 70.66 9.27
CA ILE A 994 -31.44 71.64 8.57
C ILE A 994 -32.34 70.88 7.62
N SER A 995 -33.65 71.11 7.68
CA SER A 995 -34.61 70.49 6.78
C SER A 995 -35.66 71.48 6.31
N SER A 996 -36.14 71.27 5.09
CA SER A 996 -37.22 72.04 4.50
C SER A 996 -38.18 71.06 3.83
N HIS A 997 -39.47 71.17 4.12
CA HIS A 997 -40.51 70.35 3.53
C HIS A 997 -41.68 71.24 3.10
N GLY A 998 -41.75 71.55 1.80
CA GLY A 998 -42.67 72.58 1.30
C GLY A 998 -42.36 73.94 1.91
N GLU A 999 -43.29 74.49 2.68
CA GLU A 999 -43.17 75.79 3.35
C GLU A 999 -42.62 75.69 4.78
N ASN A 1000 -42.46 74.46 5.30
CA ASN A 1000 -41.91 74.23 6.63
C ASN A 1000 -40.38 74.19 6.57
N PHE A 1001 -39.72 74.91 7.47
CA PHE A 1001 -38.27 74.97 7.62
C PHE A 1001 -37.88 74.67 9.06
N HIS A 1002 -36.89 73.81 9.25
CA HIS A 1002 -36.36 73.42 10.55
C HIS A 1002 -34.85 73.52 10.54
N ASN A 1003 -34.26 74.01 11.63
CA ASN A 1003 -32.82 74.06 11.81
C ASN A 1003 -32.46 73.85 13.28
N ARG A 1004 -31.47 73.00 13.55
CA ARG A 1004 -31.08 72.64 14.91
C ARG A 1004 -29.58 72.48 15.03
N VAL A 1005 -29.05 72.85 16.19
CA VAL A 1005 -27.73 72.45 16.68
C VAL A 1005 -27.89 72.18 18.16
N LEU A 1006 -28.14 70.93 18.53
CA LEU A 1006 -28.43 70.53 19.90
C LEU A 1006 -27.14 70.35 20.72
N PRO A 1007 -27.12 70.79 21.99
CA PRO A 1007 -28.20 71.48 22.71
C PRO A 1007 -28.21 73.01 22.55
N LEU A 1008 -27.47 73.61 21.60
CA LEU A 1008 -27.33 75.07 21.46
C LEU A 1008 -28.64 75.78 21.10
N TYR A 1009 -29.32 75.36 20.03
CA TYR A 1009 -30.61 75.91 19.63
C TYR A 1009 -31.42 74.95 18.75
N TRP A 1010 -32.72 75.20 18.70
CA TRP A 1010 -33.68 74.59 17.78
C TRP A 1010 -34.58 75.68 17.23
N TYR A 1011 -34.74 75.73 15.91
CA TYR A 1011 -35.54 76.70 15.19
C TYR A 1011 -36.48 75.96 14.23
N SER A 1012 -37.73 76.39 14.17
CA SER A 1012 -38.73 75.90 13.23
C SER A 1012 -39.58 77.07 12.76
N SER A 1013 -39.93 77.08 11.48
CA SER A 1013 -40.87 78.04 10.92
C SER A 1013 -41.72 77.39 9.84
N ASP A 1014 -42.97 77.82 9.73
CA ASP A 1014 -43.87 77.52 8.62
C ASP A 1014 -44.38 78.85 8.02
N VAL A 1015 -45.47 78.81 7.24
CA VAL A 1015 -46.03 80.00 6.58
C VAL A 1015 -46.49 81.05 7.59
N ASP A 1016 -47.05 80.60 8.72
CA ASP A 1016 -47.81 81.45 9.63
C ASP A 1016 -47.15 81.59 11.01
N SER A 1017 -46.09 80.83 11.28
CA SER A 1017 -45.46 80.73 12.59
C SER A 1017 -43.95 80.50 12.54
N SER A 1018 -43.26 80.94 13.60
CA SER A 1018 -41.84 80.67 13.85
C SER A 1018 -41.61 80.42 15.33
N THR A 1019 -40.67 79.54 15.66
CA THR A 1019 -40.27 79.19 17.02
C THR A 1019 -38.75 79.02 17.09
N LEU A 1020 -38.11 79.65 18.07
CA LEU A 1020 -36.70 79.52 18.42
C LEU A 1020 -36.57 79.14 19.89
N VAL A 1021 -35.88 78.02 20.16
CA VAL A 1021 -35.53 77.55 21.50
C VAL A 1021 -34.02 77.58 21.64
N VAL A 1022 -33.49 78.22 22.69
CA VAL A 1022 -32.05 78.31 22.99
C VAL A 1022 -31.81 77.77 24.41
N PRO A 1023 -31.67 76.43 24.57
CA PRO A 1023 -31.58 75.80 25.89
C PRO A 1023 -30.46 76.30 26.82
N PRO A 1024 -29.21 76.57 26.38
CA PRO A 1024 -28.12 76.94 27.29
C PRO A 1024 -28.35 78.28 27.99
N VAL A 1025 -29.20 79.13 27.41
CA VAL A 1025 -29.63 80.41 27.99
C VAL A 1025 -31.12 80.41 28.34
N LEU A 1026 -31.73 79.23 28.47
CA LEU A 1026 -33.11 79.01 28.90
C LEU A 1026 -34.11 79.96 28.23
N SER A 1027 -34.00 80.10 26.91
CA SER A 1027 -34.76 81.09 26.14
C SER A 1027 -35.67 80.43 25.10
N TYR A 1028 -36.84 81.03 24.89
CA TYR A 1028 -37.89 80.58 23.97
C TYR A 1028 -38.52 81.80 23.30
N PHE A 1029 -38.63 81.81 21.98
CA PHE A 1029 -39.26 82.87 21.21
C PHE A 1029 -40.19 82.24 20.20
N SER A 1030 -41.43 82.69 20.11
CA SER A 1030 -42.37 82.24 19.09
C SER A 1030 -43.19 83.41 18.58
N SER A 1031 -43.49 83.41 17.30
CA SER A 1031 -44.38 84.39 16.68
C SER A 1031 -45.31 83.65 15.73
N ASP A 1032 -46.59 83.96 15.79
CA ASP A 1032 -47.60 83.44 14.87
C ASP A 1032 -48.54 84.56 14.41
N SER A 1033 -49.53 84.20 13.58
CA SER A 1033 -50.57 85.11 13.10
C SER A 1033 -51.43 85.72 14.24
N ASN A 1034 -51.50 85.06 15.40
CA ASN A 1034 -52.27 85.50 16.56
C ASN A 1034 -51.46 86.40 17.51
N GLY A 1035 -50.13 86.33 17.51
CA GLY A 1035 -49.28 87.13 18.39
C GLY A 1035 -47.85 86.63 18.58
N ASP A 1036 -47.14 87.24 19.53
CA ASP A 1036 -45.73 86.97 19.81
C ASP A 1036 -45.57 86.52 21.28
N PHE A 1037 -44.79 85.49 21.55
CA PHE A 1037 -44.44 85.02 22.88
C PHE A 1037 -42.93 84.83 23.03
N ASP A 1038 -42.30 85.68 23.83
CA ASP A 1038 -40.85 85.77 23.99
C ASP A 1038 -40.44 85.58 25.45
N LEU A 1039 -39.40 84.78 25.68
CA LEU A 1039 -38.78 84.49 26.96
C LEU A 1039 -37.26 84.44 26.80
N ALA A 1040 -36.55 85.47 27.28
CA ALA A 1040 -35.10 85.43 27.42
C ALA A 1040 -34.71 85.14 28.88
N LEU A 1041 -33.90 84.09 29.11
CA LEU A 1041 -33.52 83.59 30.44
C LEU A 1041 -34.74 83.35 31.34
N LEU A 1042 -35.68 82.51 30.88
CA LEU A 1042 -36.97 82.24 31.55
C LEU A 1042 -37.80 83.50 31.86
N GLY A 1043 -37.65 84.56 31.06
CA GLY A 1043 -38.33 85.84 31.26
C GLY A 1043 -37.61 86.80 32.21
N LEU A 1044 -36.48 86.39 32.80
CA LEU A 1044 -35.71 87.26 33.70
C LEU A 1044 -35.17 88.48 32.99
N VAL A 1045 -34.65 88.32 31.76
CA VAL A 1045 -34.07 89.43 30.97
C VAL A 1045 -35.12 90.08 30.09
N TYR A 1046 -35.90 89.28 29.36
CA TYR A 1046 -36.95 89.78 28.47
C TYR A 1046 -38.14 88.83 28.49
N TYR A 1047 -39.34 89.37 28.61
CA TYR A 1047 -40.59 88.65 28.51
C TYR A 1047 -41.55 89.42 27.61
N ARG A 1048 -42.19 88.74 26.66
CA ARG A 1048 -43.32 89.28 25.91
C ARG A 1048 -44.41 88.23 25.77
N ASN A 1049 -45.66 88.64 25.88
CA ASN A 1049 -46.82 87.85 25.52
C ASN A 1049 -47.84 88.79 24.89
N GLU A 1050 -47.94 88.74 23.58
CA GLU A 1050 -48.84 89.54 22.76
C GLU A 1050 -49.92 88.67 22.14
N ASN A 1051 -51.15 89.15 22.16
CA ASN A 1051 -52.28 88.64 21.40
C ASN A 1051 -52.84 89.77 20.54
N LYS A 1052 -52.52 89.75 19.25
CA LYS A 1052 -52.91 90.78 18.27
C LYS A 1052 -54.42 90.82 18.06
N TYR A 1053 -55.10 89.67 18.13
CA TYR A 1053 -56.55 89.58 17.97
C TYR A 1053 -57.29 90.24 19.15
N ALA A 1054 -56.85 89.97 20.38
CA ALA A 1054 -57.42 90.57 21.58
C ALA A 1054 -56.93 92.01 21.84
N GLY A 1055 -55.86 92.46 21.18
CA GLY A 1055 -55.22 93.75 21.47
C GLY A 1055 -54.48 93.78 22.81
N GLU A 1056 -54.05 92.61 23.29
CA GLU A 1056 -53.32 92.43 24.55
C GLU A 1056 -51.82 92.35 24.28
N ASP A 1057 -50.98 93.01 25.09
CA ASP A 1057 -49.52 92.90 25.00
C ASP A 1057 -48.94 93.10 26.39
N ARG A 1058 -48.18 92.12 26.88
CA ARG A 1058 -47.37 92.28 28.10
C ARG A 1058 -45.91 92.21 27.71
N ARG A 1059 -45.13 93.22 28.07
CA ARG A 1059 -43.69 93.27 27.77
C ARG A 1059 -42.88 93.70 28.97
N MET A 1060 -41.79 93.01 29.26
CA MET A 1060 -40.90 93.30 30.38
C MET A 1060 -39.43 93.17 29.99
N TRP A 1061 -38.61 94.08 30.51
CA TRP A 1061 -37.15 93.98 30.55
C TRP A 1061 -36.67 93.92 32.00
N LEU A 1062 -35.78 92.98 32.32
CA LEU A 1062 -35.28 92.72 33.67
C LEU A 1062 -36.41 92.55 34.69
N LEU A 1063 -37.37 91.65 34.41
CA LEU A 1063 -38.60 91.44 35.20
C LEU A 1063 -39.48 92.70 35.39
N GLY A 1064 -39.31 93.72 34.56
CA GLY A 1064 -40.03 94.99 34.69
C GLY A 1064 -39.29 96.05 35.52
N THR A 1065 -38.08 95.76 35.99
CA THR A 1065 -37.23 96.73 36.70
C THR A 1065 -36.74 97.82 35.76
N LEU A 1066 -36.27 97.46 34.57
CA LEU A 1066 -35.83 98.42 33.55
C LEU A 1066 -37.00 98.97 32.75
N TYR A 1067 -37.90 98.09 32.29
CA TYR A 1067 -39.07 98.49 31.51
C TYR A 1067 -40.21 97.47 31.65
N ASN A 1068 -41.42 97.94 31.90
CA ASN A 1068 -42.63 97.14 32.03
C ASN A 1068 -43.76 97.82 31.25
N GLU A 1069 -44.38 97.10 30.33
CA GLU A 1069 -45.47 97.56 29.48
C GLU A 1069 -46.63 96.58 29.50
N VAL A 1070 -47.85 97.12 29.56
CA VAL A 1070 -49.10 96.36 29.59
C VAL A 1070 -50.11 97.03 28.69
N LYS A 1071 -50.71 96.27 27.79
CA LYS A 1071 -51.88 96.66 26.99
C LYS A 1071 -53.01 95.69 27.30
N VAL A 1072 -54.18 96.24 27.55
CA VAL A 1072 -55.41 95.49 27.81
C VAL A 1072 -56.51 96.07 26.92
N PRO A 1073 -57.39 95.24 26.32
CA PRO A 1073 -58.46 95.69 25.44
C PRO A 1073 -59.43 96.64 26.14
N GLU A 1074 -59.65 96.44 27.44
CA GLU A 1074 -60.53 97.28 28.25
C GLU A 1074 -60.09 98.75 28.18
N ARG A 1075 -60.92 99.58 27.53
CA ARG A 1075 -60.70 101.01 27.27
C ARG A 1075 -59.43 101.35 26.49
N LYS A 1076 -58.83 100.35 25.82
CA LYS A 1076 -57.49 100.43 25.21
C LYS A 1076 -56.46 100.94 26.21
N TYR A 1077 -56.49 100.36 27.41
CA TYR A 1077 -55.56 100.71 28.47
C TYR A 1077 -54.13 100.34 28.06
N HIS A 1078 -53.21 101.29 28.24
CA HIS A 1078 -51.79 101.12 27.93
C HIS A 1078 -50.94 101.76 29.03
N ALA A 1079 -50.21 100.93 29.76
CA ALA A 1079 -49.29 101.34 30.81
C ALA A 1079 -47.83 101.02 30.44
N ARG A 1080 -46.89 101.92 30.75
CA ARG A 1080 -45.45 101.79 30.49
C ARG A 1080 -44.64 102.42 31.62
N GLY A 1081 -43.64 101.73 32.18
CA GLY A 1081 -42.84 102.27 33.28
C GLY A 1081 -41.61 101.44 33.66
N SER A 1082 -40.93 101.82 34.75
CA SER A 1082 -39.76 101.11 35.31
C SER A 1082 -39.95 100.82 36.81
N LEU A 1083 -39.31 99.76 37.33
CA LEU A 1083 -39.51 99.23 38.70
C LEU A 1083 -41.01 99.02 39.00
N TRP A 1084 -41.76 98.39 38.08
CA TRP A 1084 -43.22 98.21 38.22
C TRP A 1084 -43.98 99.53 38.46
N GLY A 1085 -43.53 100.59 37.78
CA GLY A 1085 -44.09 101.94 37.89
C GLY A 1085 -43.58 102.74 39.09
N ILE A 1086 -42.62 102.22 39.87
CA ILE A 1086 -42.06 102.97 41.01
C ILE A 1086 -41.17 104.11 40.52
N LEU A 1087 -40.20 103.84 39.63
CA LEU A 1087 -39.28 104.89 39.16
C LEU A 1087 -39.99 105.90 38.26
N TRP A 1088 -40.74 105.40 37.29
CA TRP A 1088 -41.70 106.17 36.52
C TRP A 1088 -42.77 105.25 35.96
N ASP A 1089 -43.96 105.79 35.72
CA ASP A 1089 -45.10 105.06 35.15
C ASP A 1089 -45.92 106.00 34.26
N TYR A 1090 -46.33 105.53 33.09
CA TYR A 1090 -47.16 106.25 32.15
C TYR A 1090 -48.34 105.38 31.72
N GLU A 1091 -49.52 105.72 32.21
CA GLU A 1091 -50.77 105.01 31.95
C GLU A 1091 -51.64 105.86 31.03
N THR A 1092 -52.29 105.24 30.05
CA THR A 1092 -53.22 105.91 29.14
C THR A 1092 -54.43 105.02 28.85
N GLU A 1093 -55.59 105.62 28.64
CA GLU A 1093 -56.77 104.93 28.10
C GLU A 1093 -57.19 105.64 26.81
N GLY A 1094 -57.18 104.91 25.70
CA GLY A 1094 -57.52 105.49 24.39
C GLY A 1094 -58.96 105.97 24.29
N ASP A 1095 -59.91 105.27 24.92
CA ASP A 1095 -61.33 105.56 24.76
C ASP A 1095 -61.85 106.71 25.66
N THR A 1096 -61.18 106.99 26.79
CA THR A 1096 -61.56 108.08 27.72
C THR A 1096 -60.65 109.31 27.61
N GLY A 1097 -59.51 109.20 26.91
CA GLY A 1097 -58.48 110.23 26.82
C GLY A 1097 -57.70 110.43 28.13
N PHE A 1098 -57.83 109.49 29.08
CA PHE A 1098 -57.11 109.49 30.34
C PHE A 1098 -55.61 109.29 30.10
N ALA A 1099 -54.77 110.07 30.78
CA ALA A 1099 -53.33 109.90 30.78
C ALA A 1099 -52.75 110.23 32.16
N LYS A 1100 -51.90 109.38 32.71
CA LYS A 1100 -51.30 109.59 34.03
C LYS A 1100 -49.82 109.27 33.94
N PHE A 1101 -48.97 110.20 34.37
CA PHE A 1101 -47.53 110.01 34.42
C PHE A 1101 -47.03 110.19 35.85
N THR A 1102 -46.17 109.31 36.35
CA THR A 1102 -45.58 109.44 37.69
C THR A 1102 -44.07 109.27 37.63
N ILE A 1103 -43.35 109.90 38.57
CA ILE A 1103 -41.92 109.68 38.84
C ILE A 1103 -41.77 109.39 40.34
N LEU A 1104 -40.98 108.36 40.67
CA LEU A 1104 -40.68 107.91 42.04
C LEU A 1104 -41.94 107.71 42.89
N LYS A 1105 -43.01 107.17 42.28
CA LYS A 1105 -44.38 106.89 42.78
C LYS A 1105 -44.93 107.82 43.87
N GLY A 1106 -44.43 109.03 43.94
CA GLY A 1106 -44.42 109.80 45.16
C GLY A 1106 -43.83 111.19 44.96
N LEU A 1107 -42.70 111.30 44.25
CA LEU A 1107 -42.07 112.59 43.98
C LEU A 1107 -42.93 113.47 43.05
N TYR A 1108 -43.46 112.89 41.97
CA TYR A 1108 -44.23 113.62 40.97
C TYR A 1108 -45.34 112.76 40.36
N LYS A 1109 -46.52 113.34 40.19
CA LYS A 1109 -47.69 112.74 39.53
C LYS A 1109 -48.35 113.79 38.64
N TYR A 1110 -48.49 113.47 37.38
CA TYR A 1110 -49.35 114.13 36.41
C TYR A 1110 -50.55 113.24 36.14
N LYS A 1111 -51.75 113.80 36.14
CA LYS A 1111 -52.99 113.10 35.80
C LYS A 1111 -53.80 113.99 34.87
N LYS A 1112 -54.27 113.42 33.76
CA LYS A 1112 -55.18 114.04 32.82
C LYS A 1112 -56.39 113.15 32.69
N ASP A 1113 -57.56 113.70 32.98
CA ASP A 1113 -58.83 112.98 33.03
C ASP A 1113 -59.92 113.92 32.51
N LYS A 1114 -60.69 113.49 31.49
CA LYS A 1114 -61.73 114.30 30.84
C LYS A 1114 -61.29 115.69 30.34
N GLY A 1115 -60.03 115.83 29.94
CA GLY A 1115 -59.49 117.07 29.36
C GLY A 1115 -58.85 118.05 30.35
N GLU A 1116 -59.02 117.84 31.66
CA GLU A 1116 -58.35 118.62 32.70
C GLU A 1116 -57.02 117.95 33.10
N SER A 1117 -55.96 118.75 33.28
CA SER A 1117 -54.62 118.29 33.63
C SER A 1117 -54.20 118.78 35.01
N GLU A 1118 -53.82 117.84 35.87
CA GLU A 1118 -53.39 118.07 37.26
C GLU A 1118 -51.95 117.60 37.44
N HIS A 1119 -51.13 118.43 38.10
CA HIS A 1119 -49.75 118.12 38.48
C HIS A 1119 -49.60 118.18 40.00
N THR A 1120 -49.01 117.15 40.59
CA THR A 1120 -48.80 117.01 42.04
C THR A 1120 -47.35 116.63 42.30
N LEU A 1121 -46.67 117.36 43.20
CA LEU A 1121 -45.33 117.06 43.71
C LEU A 1121 -45.45 116.51 45.15
N PHE A 1122 -44.63 115.52 45.52
CA PHE A 1122 -44.59 114.90 46.86
C PHE A 1122 -45.93 114.34 47.38
N TRP A 1123 -46.71 113.64 46.56
CA TRP A 1123 -48.10 113.26 46.90
C TRP A 1123 -48.27 112.19 48.00
N PHE A 1124 -47.18 111.70 48.61
CA PHE A 1124 -47.18 110.76 49.73
C PHE A 1124 -47.03 111.44 51.11
N ILE A 1125 -46.84 112.77 51.12
CA ILE A 1125 -46.97 113.66 52.29
C ILE A 1125 -48.31 114.37 52.16
#